data_AF-A0AAD7RUV3-F1
#
_entry.id   AF-A0AAD7RUV3-F1
#
_cell.length_a   1.000
_cell.length_b   1.000
_cell.length_c   1.000
_cell.angle_alpha   90.00
_cell.angle_beta   90.00
_cell.angle_gamma   90.00
#
_symmetry.space_group_name_H-M   'P 1'
#
loop_
_entity.id
_entity.type
_entity.pdbx_description
1 polymer ?
#
loop_
_entity_poly.entity_id
_entity_poly.type
_entity_poly.pdbx_seq_one_letter_code
_entity_poly.pdbx_strand_id
1 'polypeptide(L)'
;MYHQRSRGCYSKVNVMELSRVIQLLEDPFSSTLEERHLFVLKKMFKRYQNGFHLKDIADVFKILNLCVEKAEDHSEYILVMCDILKICGLPLLKEKSSDEMHYAKVVKESLSQMGYLMRVPSAEVRLRICASITSFFNLQKSKQPLEGFYTISPGYRVLMVEESGVAEIMVLSMALLENQPGVKLQVLKTLQTLTSSSEVNCSKILKAQGASKICCHMNEPDPSGQLLFRSTEILWNMLEKGCKEEVTSQLSNMDCIMSLKDALLNQILNGFQQYDQQLRNDLLVLITLIAENANAPLIESGLAKQLILFATFPEIKSHNPLVRNLKLSFNYEDFEMKRLLLNVIVVMSKDISSLQLFKEGQVLLALLLHLRPSERTAVKSWNPIQQGELQLHALSTLLSVAPLLPDDYMTCQGNTLLLLLMDLCTKQDACSGQGRSCHGSGGKGEKKVQMRSCVRVLRAMASLGNETINQDLCDQGAISSSLETIMQLELCNEEEDAITLETMTDLQQILSVLCENDLHRKELFGSGGVDMLVHFLKGSSAKFYSGLGHNKLLLSTVDCVWSCINGCDTTEDMFLEKEGVFLLLDLLHMGPRNMQAVVLGTLLELCDNPKTPSHIHTWRGQRGLTAAGLLVLLWRQEEKELGLKHNQDGTIADTKINIFHQEEDHMEPLPADRPTAAVMDVSDNLQAKIYSIFSKLGFEDLPGLTTEDHVTLSTVSRYLDLKVMEVWKEIGREVRAEGVRPVTPDEEVLETIAQMGEDTVRALAEQQAHMLESQKHQDICEERLSYTEICSNRKQQELTAKSWEHHVAKTSNYKVLMEARELQEKSIKSSRSRVKHEDSVFHSTQIVGLQTTHFCGRVVAVESTPSHLVGGPLANTELALETVPIRGGALQACPARAQDLEHFHRSSEETAEKLKRQKISRMEKVINCFKKRPDAAARLLCFPWAGGGSIHYARWGNLMDSSIEVYAVKLSGRESRVKEPFPKSMQQIVDEVVSVLLPELKEKPFALFGHSFGAMTSYATAEYLKRVHNLEPVHLFLSGASAPYSEIRKNAPKRSELSDEEFLHWLTAIGGTPPEILANPEVLKLFLPVLKADLHVVENYKCSKPESPFLTCPVMCFDGKQDVPHDLQAWKDATSGEFTVQMLPGSHFYLKDSCNEKVILDFITKHLETAESDYL
;
A
#
# COMPACT_ATOMS: atom_id res chain seq x y z
N MET A 1 -29.60 -66.60 -16.61
CA MET A 1 -29.20 -67.91 -17.16
C MET A 1 -28.05 -68.46 -16.32
N TYR A 2 -28.25 -69.67 -15.75
CA TYR A 2 -27.29 -70.74 -15.40
C TYR A 2 -25.93 -70.38 -14.74
N HIS A 3 -25.73 -70.70 -13.44
CA HIS A 3 -24.98 -71.88 -12.89
C HIS A 3 -23.44 -71.68 -12.89
N GLN A 4 -22.58 -72.08 -11.94
CA GLN A 4 -22.66 -72.75 -10.64
C GLN A 4 -21.22 -72.74 -10.01
N ARG A 5 -21.12 -72.56 -8.68
CA ARG A 5 -20.18 -73.13 -7.67
C ARG A 5 -18.70 -73.51 -8.03
N SER A 6 -17.75 -73.03 -7.20
CA SER A 6 -17.03 -73.82 -6.14
C SER A 6 -15.99 -72.94 -5.41
N ARG A 7 -16.25 -72.48 -4.16
CA ARG A 7 -15.70 -72.98 -2.88
C ARG A 7 -14.20 -73.33 -2.85
N GLY A 8 -13.46 -72.58 -2.02
CA GLY A 8 -12.22 -72.98 -1.36
C GLY A 8 -12.07 -72.25 -0.02
N CYS A 9 -12.09 -73.00 1.08
CA CYS A 9 -11.94 -72.54 2.47
C CYS A 9 -10.61 -71.85 2.73
N TYR A 10 -10.62 -70.74 3.48
CA TYR A 10 -9.57 -70.42 4.45
C TYR A 10 -10.18 -69.95 5.77
N SER A 11 -9.51 -70.35 6.84
CA SER A 11 -9.89 -70.41 8.26
C SER A 11 -10.44 -69.12 8.89
N LYS A 12 -11.55 -69.25 9.63
CA LYS A 12 -12.07 -68.27 10.60
C LYS A 12 -11.02 -67.97 11.68
N VAL A 13 -10.35 -66.82 11.56
CA VAL A 13 -9.69 -66.18 12.70
C VAL A 13 -10.79 -65.57 13.59
N ASN A 14 -10.80 -65.98 14.85
CA ASN A 14 -11.82 -65.67 15.85
C ASN A 14 -11.91 -64.14 16.08
N VAL A 15 -12.94 -63.51 15.53
CA VAL A 15 -13.17 -62.05 15.64
C VAL A 15 -13.58 -61.75 17.10
N MET A 16 -12.68 -61.13 17.86
CA MET A 16 -13.08 -60.49 19.12
C MET A 16 -13.90 -59.25 18.76
N GLU A 17 -15.18 -59.24 19.07
CA GLU A 17 -16.06 -58.09 18.93
C GLU A 17 -15.87 -57.17 20.15
N LEU A 18 -15.51 -55.90 19.94
CA LEU A 18 -15.32 -54.90 21.01
C LEU A 18 -16.60 -54.73 21.86
N SER A 19 -17.77 -54.96 21.26
CA SER A 19 -19.07 -55.01 21.95
C SER A 19 -19.10 -56.02 23.10
N ARG A 20 -18.42 -57.17 22.99
CA ARG A 20 -18.33 -58.17 24.08
C ARG A 20 -17.39 -57.73 25.20
N VAL A 21 -16.38 -56.92 24.88
CA VAL A 21 -15.47 -56.34 25.88
C VAL A 21 -16.23 -55.27 26.68
N ILE A 22 -17.00 -54.43 26.01
CA ILE A 22 -17.85 -53.42 26.63
C ILE A 22 -18.90 -54.09 27.55
N GLN A 23 -19.63 -55.10 27.06
CA GLN A 23 -20.60 -55.86 27.88
C GLN A 23 -19.97 -56.49 29.12
N LEU A 24 -18.74 -57.01 29.00
CA LEU A 24 -18.03 -57.58 30.14
C LEU A 24 -17.67 -56.53 31.19
N LEU A 25 -17.33 -55.31 30.77
CA LEU A 25 -16.95 -54.22 31.68
C LEU A 25 -18.17 -53.53 32.33
N GLU A 26 -19.30 -53.48 31.63
CA GLU A 26 -20.58 -52.91 32.09
C GLU A 26 -21.37 -53.85 33.02
N ASP A 27 -21.15 -55.18 32.95
CA ASP A 27 -21.88 -56.15 33.75
C ASP A 27 -21.66 -55.94 35.27
N PRO A 28 -22.70 -55.62 36.06
CA PRO A 28 -22.58 -55.43 37.50
C PRO A 28 -22.03 -56.67 38.23
N PHE A 29 -22.30 -57.87 37.71
CA PHE A 29 -21.88 -59.14 38.29
C PHE A 29 -20.42 -59.52 37.95
N SER A 30 -19.77 -58.80 37.02
CA SER A 30 -18.36 -59.00 36.68
C SER A 30 -17.43 -58.02 37.39
N SER A 31 -17.97 -57.06 38.15
CA SER A 31 -17.23 -55.99 38.83
C SER A 31 -16.03 -56.48 39.66
N THR A 32 -16.13 -57.68 40.27
CA THR A 32 -15.08 -58.32 41.08
C THR A 32 -14.11 -59.21 40.28
N LEU A 33 -14.23 -59.31 38.96
CA LEU A 33 -13.41 -60.18 38.08
C LEU A 33 -12.27 -59.39 37.41
N GLU A 34 -11.50 -58.66 38.20
CA GLU A 34 -10.43 -57.76 37.73
C GLU A 34 -9.40 -58.45 36.82
N GLU A 35 -8.88 -59.61 37.22
CA GLU A 35 -7.90 -60.35 36.41
C GLU A 35 -8.44 -60.70 35.01
N ARG A 36 -9.74 -61.00 34.94
CA ARG A 36 -10.42 -61.33 33.69
C ARG A 36 -10.58 -60.09 32.81
N HIS A 37 -10.91 -58.94 33.39
CA HIS A 37 -10.98 -57.66 32.68
C HIS A 37 -9.61 -57.26 32.12
N LEU A 38 -8.58 -57.28 32.97
CA LEU A 38 -7.20 -56.93 32.59
C LEU A 38 -6.66 -57.88 31.51
N PHE A 39 -6.98 -59.18 31.58
CA PHE A 39 -6.58 -60.14 30.55
C PHE A 39 -7.21 -59.83 29.18
N VAL A 40 -8.51 -59.51 29.15
CA VAL A 40 -9.21 -59.18 27.90
C VAL A 40 -8.70 -57.86 27.31
N LEU A 41 -8.48 -56.84 28.16
CA LEU A 41 -7.92 -55.55 27.75
C LEU A 41 -6.48 -55.67 27.23
N LYS A 42 -5.62 -56.48 27.89
CA LYS A 42 -4.28 -56.81 27.39
C LYS A 42 -4.29 -57.54 26.05
N LYS A 43 -5.29 -58.38 25.81
CA LYS A 43 -5.48 -59.07 24.53
C LYS A 43 -5.94 -58.09 23.44
N MET A 44 -6.75 -57.09 23.78
CA MET A 44 -7.12 -55.99 22.88
C MET A 44 -5.88 -55.17 22.49
N PHE A 45 -5.01 -54.78 23.43
CA PHE A 45 -3.78 -54.02 23.13
C PHE A 45 -2.86 -54.71 22.14
N LYS A 46 -2.64 -56.02 22.31
CA LYS A 46 -1.79 -56.80 21.40
C LYS A 46 -2.28 -56.77 19.94
N ARG A 47 -3.57 -56.53 19.71
CA ARG A 47 -4.15 -56.48 18.36
C ARG A 47 -3.97 -55.12 17.69
N TYR A 48 -4.00 -54.04 18.46
CA TYR A 48 -3.92 -52.65 17.95
C TYR A 48 -2.53 -52.02 18.11
N GLN A 49 -1.46 -52.82 18.18
CA GLN A 49 -0.09 -52.30 18.36
C GLN A 49 0.36 -51.32 17.27
N ASN A 50 -0.29 -51.33 16.10
CA ASN A 50 0.02 -50.48 14.96
C ASN A 50 -0.97 -49.31 14.75
N GLY A 51 -1.89 -49.07 15.70
CA GLY A 51 -2.90 -48.02 15.63
C GLY A 51 -4.34 -48.54 15.62
N PHE A 52 -5.29 -47.68 16.01
CA PHE A 52 -6.72 -48.01 15.99
C PHE A 52 -7.36 -47.79 14.62
N HIS A 53 -8.34 -48.61 14.28
CA HIS A 53 -9.13 -48.46 13.07
C HIS A 53 -10.21 -47.41 13.31
N LEU A 54 -10.50 -46.55 12.32
CA LEU A 54 -11.49 -45.48 12.45
C LEU A 54 -12.87 -45.97 12.94
N LYS A 55 -13.31 -47.15 12.47
CA LYS A 55 -14.59 -47.78 12.87
C LYS A 55 -14.66 -48.19 14.34
N ASP A 56 -13.51 -48.46 14.96
CA ASP A 56 -13.42 -49.01 16.31
C ASP A 56 -13.20 -47.91 17.36
N ILE A 57 -12.91 -46.67 16.95
CA ILE A 57 -12.55 -45.56 17.86
C ILE A 57 -13.64 -45.26 18.89
N ALA A 58 -14.91 -45.26 18.49
CA ALA A 58 -16.02 -45.01 19.40
C ALA A 58 -16.05 -46.04 20.54
N ASP A 59 -15.90 -47.33 20.20
CA ASP A 59 -15.87 -48.43 21.17
C ASP A 59 -14.62 -48.38 22.05
N VAL A 60 -13.46 -48.02 21.48
CA VAL A 60 -12.21 -47.85 22.26
C VAL A 60 -12.35 -46.75 23.30
N PHE A 61 -12.93 -45.61 22.94
CA PHE A 61 -13.13 -44.50 23.88
C PHE A 61 -14.22 -44.81 24.91
N LYS A 62 -15.24 -45.62 24.57
CA LYS A 62 -16.17 -46.17 25.54
C LYS A 62 -15.48 -47.07 26.57
N ILE A 63 -14.60 -47.96 26.12
CA ILE A 63 -13.77 -48.80 26.99
C ILE A 63 -12.86 -47.93 27.87
N LEU A 64 -12.23 -46.89 27.30
CA LEU A 64 -11.35 -45.98 28.03
C LEU A 64 -12.11 -45.27 29.17
N ASN A 65 -13.34 -44.80 28.92
CA ASN A 65 -14.17 -44.17 29.95
C ASN A 65 -14.60 -45.16 31.05
N LEU A 66 -14.94 -46.40 30.69
CA LEU A 66 -15.22 -47.45 31.69
C LEU A 66 -13.97 -47.79 32.53
N CYS A 67 -12.78 -47.73 31.94
CA CYS A 67 -11.53 -47.86 32.69
C CYS A 67 -11.29 -46.69 33.64
N VAL A 68 -11.71 -45.47 33.29
CA VAL A 68 -11.62 -44.29 34.17
C VAL A 68 -12.50 -44.48 35.41
N GLU A 69 -13.75 -44.91 35.22
CA GLU A 69 -14.68 -45.18 36.34
C GLU A 69 -14.12 -46.24 37.29
N LYS A 70 -13.57 -47.34 36.74
CA LYS A 70 -12.98 -48.41 37.55
C LYS A 70 -11.61 -48.05 38.15
N ALA A 71 -10.92 -47.05 37.61
CA ALA A 71 -9.63 -46.59 38.12
C ALA A 71 -9.74 -45.81 39.44
N GLU A 72 -10.94 -45.36 39.82
CA GLU A 72 -11.19 -44.75 41.12
C GLU A 72 -11.02 -45.76 42.26
N ASP A 73 -11.45 -47.00 42.05
CA ASP A 73 -11.38 -48.09 43.04
C ASP A 73 -10.16 -49.01 42.84
N HIS A 74 -9.66 -49.16 41.59
CA HIS A 74 -8.62 -50.13 41.23
C HIS A 74 -7.48 -49.50 40.40
N SER A 75 -6.31 -49.34 41.02
CA SER A 75 -5.15 -48.64 40.42
C SER A 75 -4.56 -49.33 39.17
N GLU A 76 -4.82 -50.63 38.97
CA GLU A 76 -4.32 -51.42 37.86
C GLU A 76 -4.88 -50.96 36.50
N TYR A 77 -6.06 -50.34 36.49
CA TYR A 77 -6.66 -49.79 35.28
C TYR A 77 -5.95 -48.53 34.78
N ILE A 78 -5.16 -47.84 35.63
CA ILE A 78 -4.33 -46.69 35.22
C ILE A 78 -3.29 -47.12 34.17
N LEU A 79 -2.64 -48.27 34.36
CA LEU A 79 -1.65 -48.79 33.40
C LEU A 79 -2.32 -49.14 32.06
N VAL A 80 -3.51 -49.73 32.10
CA VAL A 80 -4.32 -50.04 30.93
C VAL A 80 -4.71 -48.75 30.19
N MET A 81 -5.15 -47.71 30.90
CA MET A 81 -5.45 -46.41 30.29
C MET A 81 -4.23 -45.83 29.58
N CYS A 82 -3.06 -45.89 30.20
CA CYS A 82 -1.81 -45.43 29.59
C CYS A 82 -1.46 -46.21 28.32
N ASP A 83 -1.72 -47.52 28.29
CA ASP A 83 -1.54 -48.35 27.10
C ASP A 83 -2.53 -47.98 25.98
N ILE A 84 -3.82 -47.72 26.29
CA ILE A 84 -4.81 -47.23 25.30
C ILE A 84 -4.34 -45.90 24.72
N LEU A 85 -4.02 -44.94 25.59
CA LEU A 85 -3.62 -43.59 25.19
C LEU A 85 -2.35 -43.62 24.34
N LYS A 86 -1.36 -44.47 24.68
CA LYS A 86 -0.15 -44.66 23.88
C LYS A 86 -0.48 -45.07 22.44
N ILE A 87 -1.47 -45.93 22.24
CA ILE A 87 -1.92 -46.34 20.91
C ILE A 87 -2.73 -45.22 20.23
N CYS A 88 -3.48 -44.40 20.98
CA CYS A 88 -4.12 -43.20 20.43
C CYS A 88 -3.11 -42.19 19.84
N GLY A 89 -1.86 -42.21 20.31
CA GLY A 89 -0.77 -41.41 19.73
C GLY A 89 -0.19 -41.95 18.41
N LEU A 90 -0.60 -43.14 17.97
CA LEU A 90 -0.22 -43.77 16.70
C LEU A 90 -1.17 -43.34 15.56
N PRO A 91 -0.77 -43.47 14.28
CA PRO A 91 -1.62 -43.08 13.17
C PRO A 91 -2.86 -43.97 13.09
N LEU A 92 -4.04 -43.35 13.07
CA LEU A 92 -5.30 -44.05 12.88
C LEU A 92 -5.36 -44.68 11.48
N LEU A 93 -5.97 -45.86 11.41
CA LEU A 93 -6.04 -46.70 10.22
C LEU A 93 -7.41 -46.61 9.55
N LYS A 94 -7.41 -46.43 8.22
CA LYS A 94 -8.59 -46.38 7.36
C LYS A 94 -8.57 -47.52 6.33
N GLU A 95 -9.74 -48.01 5.95
CA GLU A 95 -9.90 -49.02 4.89
C GLU A 95 -10.14 -48.33 3.54
N LYS A 96 -10.87 -47.20 3.55
CA LYS A 96 -11.19 -46.40 2.36
C LYS A 96 -10.93 -44.92 2.62
N SER A 97 -10.70 -44.15 1.55
CA SER A 97 -10.53 -42.69 1.66
C SER A 97 -11.78 -41.98 2.21
N SER A 98 -12.98 -42.49 1.90
CA SER A 98 -14.27 -41.97 2.40
C SER A 98 -14.44 -42.07 3.93
N ASP A 99 -13.66 -42.95 4.59
CA ASP A 99 -13.77 -43.16 6.03
C ASP A 99 -13.40 -41.90 6.82
N GLU A 100 -12.49 -41.07 6.31
CA GLU A 100 -12.12 -39.81 6.96
C GLU A 100 -13.34 -38.87 7.12
N MET A 101 -14.18 -38.75 6.09
CA MET A 101 -15.40 -37.94 6.22
C MET A 101 -16.47 -38.61 7.10
N HIS A 102 -16.60 -39.94 7.00
CA HIS A 102 -17.64 -40.67 7.71
C HIS A 102 -17.41 -40.68 9.24
N TYR A 103 -16.14 -40.79 9.67
CA TYR A 103 -15.78 -40.87 11.08
C TYR A 103 -15.24 -39.56 11.67
N ALA A 104 -15.26 -38.44 10.92
CA ALA A 104 -14.80 -37.12 11.38
C ALA A 104 -15.39 -36.73 12.75
N LYS A 105 -16.72 -36.85 12.90
CA LYS A 105 -17.41 -36.53 14.15
C LYS A 105 -16.92 -37.39 15.33
N VAL A 106 -16.76 -38.69 15.09
CA VAL A 106 -16.31 -39.65 16.12
C VAL A 106 -14.88 -39.33 16.56
N VAL A 107 -13.96 -39.11 15.61
CA VAL A 107 -12.56 -38.78 15.92
C VAL A 107 -12.47 -37.46 16.68
N LYS A 108 -13.22 -36.44 16.26
CA LYS A 108 -13.33 -35.15 16.94
C LYS A 108 -13.77 -35.30 18.39
N GLU A 109 -14.87 -36.02 18.63
CA GLU A 109 -15.41 -36.27 19.97
C GLU A 109 -14.41 -37.05 20.84
N SER A 110 -13.74 -38.06 20.27
CA SER A 110 -12.71 -38.83 20.95
C SER A 110 -11.48 -37.99 21.35
N LEU A 111 -10.98 -37.11 20.47
CA LEU A 111 -9.88 -36.20 20.81
C LEU A 111 -10.28 -35.23 21.93
N SER A 112 -11.52 -34.73 21.89
CA SER A 112 -12.07 -33.88 22.96
C SER A 112 -12.15 -34.64 24.30
N GLN A 113 -12.66 -35.89 24.28
CA GLN A 113 -12.67 -36.78 25.44
C GLN A 113 -11.27 -37.01 26.00
N MET A 114 -10.27 -37.24 25.14
CA MET A 114 -8.88 -37.40 25.56
C MET A 114 -8.36 -36.16 26.31
N GLY A 115 -8.75 -34.95 25.89
CA GLY A 115 -8.48 -33.72 26.64
C GLY A 115 -9.16 -33.69 28.00
N TYR A 116 -10.44 -34.07 28.09
CA TYR A 116 -11.20 -34.11 29.35
C TYR A 116 -10.61 -35.10 30.37
N LEU A 117 -9.91 -36.14 29.93
CA LEU A 117 -9.22 -37.09 30.81
C LEU A 117 -8.06 -36.45 31.61
N MET A 118 -7.65 -35.21 31.30
CA MET A 118 -6.72 -34.44 32.16
C MET A 118 -7.24 -34.28 33.60
N ARG A 119 -8.56 -34.39 33.82
CA ARG A 119 -9.17 -34.36 35.16
C ARG A 119 -8.78 -35.54 36.05
N VAL A 120 -8.36 -36.67 35.48
CA VAL A 120 -7.95 -37.86 36.24
C VAL A 120 -6.73 -37.50 37.10
N PRO A 121 -6.74 -37.75 38.42
CA PRO A 121 -5.69 -37.32 39.35
C PRO A 121 -4.44 -38.22 39.30
N SER A 122 -3.94 -38.53 38.10
CA SER A 122 -2.74 -39.34 37.88
C SER A 122 -1.77 -38.64 36.95
N ALA A 123 -0.55 -38.38 37.44
CA ALA A 123 0.50 -37.72 36.66
C ALA A 123 0.91 -38.53 35.43
N GLU A 124 0.99 -39.86 35.54
CA GLU A 124 1.36 -40.75 34.42
C GLU A 124 0.31 -40.68 33.29
N VAL A 125 -0.98 -40.64 33.64
CA VAL A 125 -2.07 -40.51 32.66
C VAL A 125 -2.00 -39.16 31.95
N ARG A 126 -1.83 -38.07 32.70
CA ARG A 126 -1.72 -36.71 32.14
C ARG A 126 -0.53 -36.55 31.21
N LEU A 127 0.65 -37.04 31.61
CA LEU A 127 1.85 -37.04 30.77
C LEU A 127 1.62 -37.87 29.49
N ARG A 128 0.94 -39.01 29.62
CA ARG A 128 0.61 -39.86 28.47
C ARG A 128 -0.36 -39.18 27.51
N ILE A 129 -1.37 -38.46 28.01
CA ILE A 129 -2.30 -37.67 27.19
C ILE A 129 -1.53 -36.65 26.36
N CYS A 130 -0.69 -35.83 27.01
CA CYS A 130 0.13 -34.82 26.34
C CYS A 130 1.04 -35.43 25.25
N ALA A 131 1.72 -36.53 25.57
CA ALA A 131 2.57 -37.25 24.62
C ALA A 131 1.78 -37.81 23.43
N SER A 132 0.57 -38.31 23.68
CA SER A 132 -0.29 -38.93 22.66
C SER A 132 -0.87 -37.87 21.72
N ILE A 133 -1.32 -36.72 22.24
CA ILE A 133 -1.76 -35.58 21.43
C ILE A 133 -0.61 -35.06 20.56
N THR A 134 0.55 -34.82 21.16
CA THR A 134 1.76 -34.34 20.45
C THR A 134 2.18 -35.32 19.35
N SER A 135 2.20 -36.62 19.65
CA SER A 135 2.54 -37.67 18.69
C SER A 135 1.52 -37.75 17.55
N PHE A 136 0.22 -37.70 17.87
CA PHE A 136 -0.85 -37.70 16.87
C PHE A 136 -0.72 -36.52 15.91
N PHE A 137 -0.38 -35.34 16.44
CA PHE A 137 -0.22 -34.11 15.66
C PHE A 137 1.05 -34.10 14.80
N ASN A 138 2.21 -34.50 15.35
CA ASN A 138 3.53 -34.39 14.69
C ASN A 138 3.92 -35.60 13.81
N LEU A 139 3.09 -36.65 13.74
CA LEU A 139 3.49 -37.95 13.18
C LEU A 139 4.15 -37.87 11.79
N GLN A 140 5.43 -38.26 11.73
CA GLN A 140 6.19 -38.55 10.51
C GLN A 140 5.85 -39.95 9.96
N LYS A 141 5.98 -40.12 8.63
CA LYS A 141 5.56 -41.32 7.88
C LYS A 141 6.01 -42.64 8.56
N SER A 142 5.05 -43.53 8.81
CA SER A 142 5.30 -44.92 9.21
C SER A 142 6.15 -45.64 8.15
N LYS A 143 7.12 -46.45 8.59
CA LYS A 143 8.06 -47.20 7.73
C LYS A 143 7.51 -48.54 7.19
N GLN A 144 6.28 -48.96 7.52
CA GLN A 144 5.73 -50.22 7.03
C GLN A 144 4.25 -50.11 6.65
N PRO A 145 3.87 -50.45 5.39
CA PRO A 145 2.47 -50.62 5.02
C PRO A 145 1.93 -51.92 5.60
N LEU A 146 0.83 -51.85 6.36
CA LEU A 146 0.03 -53.03 6.70
C LEU A 146 -0.83 -53.42 5.49
N GLU A 147 -0.90 -54.71 5.16
CA GLU A 147 -1.76 -55.22 4.09
C GLU A 147 -3.22 -54.84 4.34
N GLY A 148 -3.80 -54.01 3.46
CA GLY A 148 -5.21 -53.65 3.44
C GLY A 148 -5.63 -52.42 4.26
N PHE A 149 -4.70 -51.72 4.94
CA PHE A 149 -5.01 -50.51 5.73
C PHE A 149 -4.09 -49.34 5.39
N TYR A 150 -4.67 -48.14 5.30
CA TYR A 150 -3.94 -46.89 5.05
C TYR A 150 -3.93 -46.02 6.30
N THR A 151 -2.92 -45.18 6.48
CA THR A 151 -2.91 -44.17 7.54
C THR A 151 -3.77 -42.96 7.15
N ILE A 152 -4.39 -42.31 8.13
CA ILE A 152 -5.08 -41.03 7.92
C ILE A 152 -4.16 -39.95 7.34
N SER A 153 -4.73 -39.04 6.54
CA SER A 153 -3.99 -37.98 5.87
C SER A 153 -3.46 -36.91 6.85
N PRO A 154 -2.31 -36.27 6.57
CA PRO A 154 -1.77 -35.22 7.43
C PRO A 154 -2.74 -34.06 7.68
N GLY A 155 -3.44 -33.60 6.64
CA GLY A 155 -4.43 -32.53 6.72
C GLY A 155 -5.64 -32.90 7.57
N TYR A 156 -6.10 -34.16 7.51
CA TYR A 156 -7.19 -34.64 8.37
C TYR A 156 -6.80 -34.63 9.85
N ARG A 157 -5.56 -34.98 10.21
CA ARG A 157 -5.09 -34.94 11.62
C ARG A 157 -5.15 -33.53 12.21
N VAL A 158 -4.60 -32.56 11.47
CA VAL A 158 -4.58 -31.15 11.88
C VAL A 158 -6.03 -30.66 12.05
N LEU A 159 -6.88 -30.89 11.04
CA LEU A 159 -8.29 -30.52 11.08
C LEU A 159 -9.04 -31.15 12.27
N MET A 160 -8.82 -32.43 12.57
CA MET A 160 -9.49 -33.10 13.70
C MET A 160 -9.05 -32.54 15.05
N VAL A 161 -7.77 -32.21 15.22
CA VAL A 161 -7.25 -31.57 16.43
C VAL A 161 -7.82 -30.16 16.57
N GLU A 162 -7.78 -29.37 15.49
CA GLU A 162 -8.38 -28.03 15.42
C GLU A 162 -9.85 -28.04 15.79
N GLU A 163 -10.64 -28.95 15.22
CA GLU A 163 -12.07 -29.02 15.48
C GLU A 163 -12.41 -29.56 16.87
N SER A 164 -11.60 -30.46 17.44
CA SER A 164 -11.87 -31.13 18.73
C SER A 164 -11.95 -30.19 19.94
N GLY A 165 -11.28 -29.03 19.88
CA GLY A 165 -11.15 -28.13 21.02
C GLY A 165 -10.18 -28.62 22.08
N VAL A 166 -9.34 -29.62 21.79
CA VAL A 166 -8.37 -30.16 22.76
C VAL A 166 -7.39 -29.09 23.26
N ALA A 167 -6.98 -28.15 22.41
CA ALA A 167 -6.09 -27.04 22.81
C ALA A 167 -6.71 -26.16 23.90
N GLU A 168 -8.01 -25.86 23.77
CA GLU A 168 -8.80 -25.11 24.76
C GLU A 168 -8.86 -25.87 26.10
N ILE A 169 -9.17 -27.16 26.04
CA ILE A 169 -9.28 -28.03 27.23
C ILE A 169 -7.92 -28.15 27.94
N MET A 170 -6.82 -28.24 27.20
CA MET A 170 -5.48 -28.32 27.78
C MET A 170 -5.12 -27.07 28.58
N VAL A 171 -5.45 -25.88 28.08
CA VAL A 171 -5.25 -24.62 28.81
C VAL A 171 -6.11 -24.56 30.07
N LEU A 172 -7.39 -24.92 29.97
CA LEU A 172 -8.28 -24.99 31.14
C LEU A 172 -7.79 -25.97 32.20
N SER A 173 -7.13 -27.07 31.77
CA SER A 173 -6.59 -28.08 32.69
C SER A 173 -5.42 -27.58 33.54
N MET A 174 -4.75 -26.48 33.19
CA MET A 174 -3.61 -25.95 33.95
C MET A 174 -3.95 -25.63 35.40
N ALA A 175 -5.18 -25.19 35.67
CA ALA A 175 -5.69 -24.93 37.03
C ALA A 175 -5.72 -26.21 37.89
N LEU A 176 -5.80 -27.40 37.29
CA LEU A 176 -5.82 -28.69 38.00
C LEU A 176 -4.40 -29.20 38.34
N LEU A 177 -3.36 -28.47 37.95
CA LEU A 177 -1.96 -28.92 37.98
C LEU A 177 -1.07 -28.15 38.96
N GLU A 178 -1.64 -27.38 39.90
CA GLU A 178 -0.91 -26.46 40.78
C GLU A 178 0.37 -27.07 41.41
N ASN A 179 0.31 -28.32 41.86
CA ASN A 179 1.42 -29.03 42.52
C ASN A 179 2.19 -30.02 41.63
N GLN A 180 2.10 -29.90 40.29
CA GLN A 180 2.73 -30.83 39.34
C GLN A 180 3.53 -30.09 38.24
N PRO A 181 4.71 -29.53 38.56
CA PRO A 181 5.48 -28.70 37.61
C PRO A 181 5.93 -29.49 36.36
N GLY A 182 6.29 -30.76 36.53
CA GLY A 182 6.66 -31.63 35.39
C GLY A 182 5.51 -31.87 34.41
N VAL A 183 4.26 -31.94 34.90
CA VAL A 183 3.07 -32.12 34.05
C VAL A 183 2.70 -30.80 33.39
N LYS A 184 2.75 -29.67 34.11
CA LYS A 184 2.54 -28.32 33.56
C LYS A 184 3.50 -28.03 32.39
N LEU A 185 4.79 -28.31 32.57
CA LEU A 185 5.78 -28.14 31.50
C LEU A 185 5.44 -28.97 30.26
N GLN A 186 4.95 -30.20 30.45
CA GLN A 186 4.56 -31.06 29.33
C GLN A 186 3.28 -30.60 28.63
N VAL A 187 2.33 -30.02 29.37
CA VAL A 187 1.15 -29.35 28.80
C VAL A 187 1.59 -28.17 27.94
N LEU A 188 2.48 -27.30 28.44
CA LEU A 188 3.01 -26.17 27.67
C LEU A 188 3.76 -26.61 26.41
N LYS A 189 4.59 -27.67 26.47
CA LYS A 189 5.23 -28.25 25.28
C LYS A 189 4.22 -28.73 24.24
N THR A 190 3.10 -29.29 24.70
CA THR A 190 2.02 -29.72 23.82
C THR A 190 1.32 -28.51 23.20
N LEU A 191 0.97 -27.50 24.01
CA LEU A 191 0.34 -26.26 23.55
C LEU A 191 1.22 -25.51 22.54
N GLN A 192 2.52 -25.39 22.79
CA GLN A 192 3.48 -24.82 21.84
C GLN A 192 3.46 -25.55 20.50
N THR A 193 3.43 -26.88 20.51
CA THR A 193 3.33 -27.68 19.29
C THR A 193 2.03 -27.35 18.55
N LEU A 194 0.90 -27.27 19.27
CA LEU A 194 -0.41 -26.98 18.70
C LEU A 194 -0.54 -25.54 18.15
N THR A 195 0.09 -24.55 18.80
CA THR A 195 0.07 -23.14 18.35
C THR A 195 1.05 -22.88 17.21
N SER A 196 2.17 -23.60 17.16
CA SER A 196 3.22 -23.39 16.14
C SER A 196 2.77 -23.59 14.69
N SER A 197 1.63 -24.25 14.43
CA SER A 197 1.21 -24.59 13.06
C SER A 197 -0.27 -24.38 12.76
N SER A 198 -1.06 -23.88 13.72
CA SER A 198 -2.52 -23.73 13.57
C SER A 198 -3.05 -22.43 14.19
N GLU A 199 -3.59 -21.56 13.34
CA GLU A 199 -4.34 -20.34 13.71
C GLU A 199 -5.64 -20.70 14.48
N VAL A 200 -6.33 -21.76 14.08
CA VAL A 200 -7.58 -22.19 14.72
C VAL A 200 -7.34 -22.60 16.18
N ASN A 201 -6.24 -23.29 16.46
CA ASN A 201 -5.84 -23.62 17.83
C ASN A 201 -5.52 -22.37 18.65
N CYS A 202 -4.80 -21.39 18.08
CA CYS A 202 -4.54 -20.10 18.74
C CYS A 202 -5.86 -19.38 19.11
N SER A 203 -6.82 -19.30 18.18
CA SER A 203 -8.13 -18.69 18.43
C SER A 203 -8.90 -19.41 19.54
N LYS A 204 -8.87 -20.75 19.58
CA LYS A 204 -9.52 -21.53 20.64
C LYS A 204 -8.86 -21.36 22.01
N ILE A 205 -7.54 -21.27 22.05
CA ILE A 205 -6.79 -20.97 23.28
C ILE A 205 -7.17 -19.58 23.81
N LEU A 206 -7.30 -18.58 22.92
CA LEU A 206 -7.72 -17.23 23.30
C LEU A 206 -9.14 -17.21 23.87
N LYS A 207 -10.09 -17.96 23.30
CA LYS A 207 -11.45 -18.09 23.86
C LYS A 207 -11.48 -18.57 25.32
N ALA A 208 -10.49 -19.36 25.76
CA ALA A 208 -10.37 -19.85 27.13
C ALA A 208 -9.52 -18.95 28.06
N GLN A 209 -9.27 -17.70 27.66
CA GLN A 209 -8.36 -16.75 28.33
C GLN A 209 -6.93 -17.29 28.45
N GLY A 210 -6.47 -18.01 27.43
CA GLY A 210 -5.21 -18.74 27.49
C GLY A 210 -3.96 -17.84 27.57
N ALA A 211 -3.97 -16.66 26.96
CA ALA A 211 -2.83 -15.74 27.04
C ALA A 211 -2.59 -15.28 28.49
N SER A 212 -3.64 -14.87 29.19
CA SER A 212 -3.57 -14.48 30.59
C SER A 212 -3.08 -15.63 31.48
N LYS A 213 -3.68 -16.82 31.35
CA LYS A 213 -3.33 -17.99 32.17
C LYS A 213 -1.87 -18.42 31.96
N ILE A 214 -1.41 -18.46 30.72
CA ILE A 214 -0.02 -18.83 30.42
C ILE A 214 0.95 -17.80 31.01
N CYS A 215 0.63 -16.52 30.90
CA CYS A 215 1.44 -15.44 31.46
C CYS A 215 1.54 -15.51 32.99
N CYS A 216 0.42 -15.70 33.70
CA CYS A 216 0.41 -15.78 35.17
C CYS A 216 1.25 -16.95 35.73
N HIS A 217 1.47 -18.01 34.95
CA HIS A 217 2.24 -19.19 35.37
C HIS A 217 3.69 -19.20 34.87
N MET A 218 4.17 -18.15 34.18
CA MET A 218 5.49 -18.17 33.54
C MET A 218 6.67 -18.10 34.51
N ASN A 219 6.44 -17.66 35.76
CA ASN A 219 7.46 -17.50 36.81
C ASN A 219 7.45 -18.59 37.89
N GLU A 220 6.69 -19.66 37.70
CA GLU A 220 6.68 -20.77 38.64
C GLU A 220 8.05 -21.47 38.72
N PRO A 221 8.39 -22.10 39.87
CA PRO A 221 9.67 -22.78 40.02
C PRO A 221 9.80 -23.94 39.04
N ASP A 222 10.72 -23.79 38.08
CA ASP A 222 11.05 -24.80 37.09
C ASP A 222 12.51 -25.25 37.20
N PRO A 223 12.78 -26.47 37.69
CA PRO A 223 14.15 -27.00 37.76
C PRO A 223 14.79 -27.21 36.38
N SER A 224 14.02 -27.18 35.29
CA SER A 224 14.54 -27.33 33.92
C SER A 224 14.89 -26.02 33.21
N GLY A 225 14.44 -24.87 33.73
CA GLY A 225 14.64 -23.54 33.13
C GLY A 225 13.92 -23.31 31.79
N GLN A 226 12.99 -24.18 31.39
CA GLN A 226 12.32 -24.12 30.09
C GLN A 226 10.97 -23.40 30.16
N LEU A 227 10.36 -23.29 31.33
CA LEU A 227 9.00 -22.79 31.52
C LEU A 227 8.79 -21.40 30.94
N LEU A 228 9.66 -20.45 31.29
CA LEU A 228 9.56 -19.06 30.84
C LEU A 228 9.64 -18.97 29.31
N PHE A 229 10.64 -19.61 28.71
CA PHE A 229 10.81 -19.64 27.26
C PHE A 229 9.60 -20.22 26.53
N ARG A 230 9.11 -21.39 26.99
CA ARG A 230 7.96 -22.05 26.36
C ARG A 230 6.71 -21.20 26.46
N SER A 231 6.52 -20.51 27.59
CA SER A 231 5.39 -19.59 27.80
C SER A 231 5.49 -18.38 26.86
N THR A 232 6.65 -17.74 26.79
CA THR A 232 6.92 -16.62 25.85
C THR A 232 6.69 -17.02 24.40
N GLU A 233 7.18 -18.20 23.98
CA GLU A 233 7.00 -18.69 22.61
C GLU A 233 5.52 -18.99 22.27
N ILE A 234 4.75 -19.49 23.23
CA ILE A 234 3.30 -19.69 23.02
C ILE A 234 2.59 -18.34 22.86
N LEU A 235 2.90 -17.36 23.71
CA LEU A 235 2.36 -15.99 23.59
C LEU A 235 2.72 -15.40 22.22
N TRP A 236 3.95 -15.61 21.76
CA TRP A 236 4.42 -15.18 20.46
C TRP A 236 3.65 -15.83 19.29
N ASN A 237 3.49 -17.16 19.31
CA ASN A 237 2.70 -17.87 18.30
C ASN A 237 1.25 -17.36 18.24
N MET A 238 0.69 -16.95 19.38
CA MET A 238 -0.65 -16.35 19.43
C MET A 238 -0.69 -14.92 18.89
N LEU A 239 0.38 -14.12 19.04
CA LEU A 239 0.48 -12.80 18.43
C LEU A 239 0.71 -12.87 16.92
N GLU A 240 1.50 -13.83 16.44
CA GLU A 240 1.81 -13.99 15.01
C GLU A 240 0.62 -14.57 14.22
N LYS A 241 -0.12 -15.52 14.82
CA LYS A 241 -1.15 -16.31 14.12
C LYS A 241 -2.56 -16.11 14.64
N GLY A 242 -2.73 -15.43 15.78
CA GLY A 242 -4.02 -15.14 16.39
C GLY A 242 -4.45 -13.67 16.22
N CYS A 243 -5.50 -13.27 16.94
CA CYS A 243 -5.96 -11.87 16.97
C CYS A 243 -5.12 -11.08 17.98
N LYS A 244 -4.32 -10.12 17.48
CA LYS A 244 -3.41 -9.30 18.28
C LYS A 244 -4.15 -8.53 19.37
N GLU A 245 -5.31 -7.95 19.04
CA GLU A 245 -6.13 -7.14 19.95
C GLU A 245 -6.68 -7.96 21.13
N GLU A 246 -7.09 -9.20 20.87
CA GLU A 246 -7.58 -10.11 21.91
C GLU A 246 -6.44 -10.57 22.83
N VAL A 247 -5.26 -10.86 22.28
CA VAL A 247 -4.07 -11.23 23.07
C VAL A 247 -3.66 -10.08 23.98
N THR A 248 -3.52 -8.86 23.43
CA THR A 248 -3.13 -7.69 24.22
C THR A 248 -4.18 -7.38 25.29
N SER A 249 -5.47 -7.43 24.95
CA SER A 249 -6.56 -7.26 25.93
C SER A 249 -6.47 -8.25 27.10
N GLN A 250 -6.22 -9.53 26.83
CA GLN A 250 -6.06 -10.54 27.87
C GLN A 250 -4.81 -10.32 28.73
N LEU A 251 -3.72 -9.80 28.16
CA LEU A 251 -2.47 -9.54 28.89
C LEU A 251 -2.47 -8.21 29.64
N SER A 252 -3.37 -7.26 29.32
CA SER A 252 -3.50 -5.95 29.95
C SER A 252 -4.10 -5.96 31.38
N ASN A 253 -4.03 -7.07 32.09
CA ASN A 253 -4.46 -7.15 33.49
C ASN A 253 -3.26 -7.05 34.46
N MET A 254 -3.54 -6.70 35.72
CA MET A 254 -2.50 -6.46 36.73
C MET A 254 -1.63 -7.69 37.01
N ASP A 255 -2.22 -8.89 37.10
CA ASP A 255 -1.50 -10.11 37.43
C ASP A 255 -0.51 -10.52 36.32
N CYS A 256 -0.91 -10.36 35.06
CA CYS A 256 -0.05 -10.59 33.89
C CYS A 256 1.08 -9.57 33.82
N ILE A 257 0.81 -8.29 34.04
CA ILE A 257 1.85 -7.25 34.02
C ILE A 257 2.84 -7.45 35.16
N MET A 258 2.39 -7.81 36.36
CA MET A 258 3.28 -8.16 37.48
C MET A 258 4.11 -9.41 37.16
N SER A 259 3.52 -10.42 36.51
CA SER A 259 4.26 -11.60 36.07
C SER A 259 5.33 -11.26 35.02
N LEU A 260 5.00 -10.46 34.01
CA LEU A 260 5.97 -10.00 33.00
C LEU A 260 7.08 -9.14 33.61
N LYS A 261 6.72 -8.27 34.56
CA LYS A 261 7.68 -7.45 35.32
C LYS A 261 8.68 -8.33 36.08
N ASP A 262 8.20 -9.31 36.84
CA ASP A 262 9.08 -10.19 37.61
C ASP A 262 9.97 -11.04 36.70
N ALA A 263 9.41 -11.54 35.58
CA ALA A 263 10.17 -12.26 34.56
C ALA A 263 11.29 -11.40 33.98
N LEU A 264 10.95 -10.18 33.55
CA LEU A 264 11.90 -9.23 32.96
C LEU A 264 13.00 -8.84 33.96
N LEU A 265 12.64 -8.52 35.20
CA LEU A 265 13.62 -8.16 36.24
C LEU A 265 14.57 -9.31 36.54
N ASN A 266 14.06 -10.55 36.60
CA ASN A 266 14.90 -11.72 36.80
C ASN A 266 15.89 -11.91 35.65
N GLN A 267 15.44 -11.75 34.39
CA GLN A 267 16.32 -11.83 33.22
C GLN A 267 17.36 -10.68 33.18
N ILE A 268 16.99 -9.46 33.56
CA ILE A 268 17.91 -8.32 33.61
C ILE A 268 18.99 -8.48 34.71
N LEU A 269 18.61 -8.97 35.89
CA LEU A 269 19.50 -9.04 37.05
C LEU A 269 20.35 -10.31 37.10
N ASN A 270 19.79 -11.45 36.65
CA ASN A 270 20.41 -12.77 36.80
C ASN A 270 20.72 -13.44 35.45
N GLY A 271 20.17 -12.94 34.33
CA GLY A 271 20.37 -13.49 32.99
C GLY A 271 21.64 -12.95 32.34
N PHE A 272 22.69 -13.78 32.32
CA PHE A 272 23.99 -13.40 31.74
C PHE A 272 24.36 -14.20 30.49
N GLN A 273 23.62 -15.26 30.18
CA GLN A 273 23.84 -16.02 28.94
C GLN A 273 23.18 -15.30 27.76
N GLN A 274 23.71 -15.50 26.55
CA GLN A 274 23.13 -14.90 25.34
C GLN A 274 21.65 -15.27 25.18
N TYR A 275 21.28 -16.50 25.54
CA TYR A 275 19.89 -16.96 25.53
C TYR A 275 18.99 -16.19 26.50
N ASP A 276 19.47 -15.91 27.71
CA ASP A 276 18.73 -15.13 28.71
C ASP A 276 18.54 -13.67 28.24
N GLN A 277 19.56 -13.11 27.58
CA GLN A 277 19.51 -11.77 27.01
C GLN A 277 18.54 -11.66 25.82
N GLN A 278 18.45 -12.70 24.99
CA GLN A 278 17.45 -12.78 23.93
C GLN A 278 16.04 -12.90 24.53
N LEU A 279 15.84 -13.76 25.52
CA LEU A 279 14.55 -13.92 26.19
C LEU A 279 14.09 -12.64 26.90
N ARG A 280 15.02 -11.87 27.48
CA ARG A 280 14.76 -10.50 27.99
C ARG A 280 14.22 -9.60 26.88
N ASN A 281 14.84 -9.63 25.69
CA ASN A 281 14.43 -8.81 24.56
C ASN A 281 13.05 -9.23 24.04
N ASP A 282 12.76 -10.53 23.96
CA ASP A 282 11.44 -11.06 23.60
C ASP A 282 10.36 -10.59 24.59
N LEU A 283 10.65 -10.60 25.90
CA LEU A 283 9.75 -10.06 26.93
C LEU A 283 9.51 -8.56 26.78
N LEU A 284 10.53 -7.77 26.42
CA LEU A 284 10.38 -6.34 26.16
C LEU A 284 9.48 -6.08 24.95
N VAL A 285 9.56 -6.89 23.89
CA VAL A 285 8.64 -6.77 22.75
C VAL A 285 7.20 -7.05 23.17
N LEU A 286 6.96 -8.11 23.95
CA LEU A 286 5.63 -8.39 24.50
C LEU A 286 5.09 -7.22 25.35
N ILE A 287 5.94 -6.64 26.22
CA ILE A 287 5.58 -5.48 27.04
C ILE A 287 5.28 -4.26 26.17
N THR A 288 6.05 -4.02 25.10
CA THR A 288 5.83 -2.92 24.15
C THR A 288 4.46 -3.05 23.49
N LEU A 289 4.09 -4.26 23.06
CA LEU A 289 2.78 -4.53 22.46
C LEU A 289 1.62 -4.35 23.43
N ILE A 290 1.82 -4.70 24.71
CA ILE A 290 0.81 -4.47 25.75
C ILE A 290 0.68 -2.97 26.05
N ALA A 291 1.78 -2.22 26.00
CA ALA A 291 1.80 -0.77 26.22
C ALA A 291 1.02 0.02 25.16
N GLU A 292 0.81 -0.55 23.95
CA GLU A 292 -0.04 0.07 22.92
C GLU A 292 -1.52 0.17 23.37
N ASN A 293 -1.94 -0.67 24.32
CA ASN A 293 -3.28 -0.64 24.88
C ASN A 293 -3.37 0.37 26.04
N ALA A 294 -4.17 1.42 25.88
CA ALA A 294 -4.38 2.45 26.90
C ALA A 294 -4.90 1.92 28.24
N ASN A 295 -5.51 0.74 28.27
CA ASN A 295 -6.05 0.12 29.49
C ASN A 295 -5.02 -0.69 30.28
N ALA A 296 -3.76 -0.79 29.82
CA ALA A 296 -2.73 -1.59 30.50
C ALA A 296 -2.16 -0.86 31.73
N PRO A 297 -2.25 -1.43 32.95
CA PRO A 297 -1.78 -0.79 34.19
C PRO A 297 -0.24 -0.82 34.36
N LEU A 298 0.50 -0.22 33.42
CA LEU A 298 1.97 -0.15 33.44
C LEU A 298 2.51 0.81 34.51
N ILE A 299 1.75 1.87 34.82
CA ILE A 299 2.14 2.87 35.81
C ILE A 299 1.83 2.35 37.22
N GLU A 300 0.64 1.83 37.45
CA GLU A 300 0.19 1.32 38.76
C GLU A 300 1.00 0.10 39.21
N SER A 301 1.41 -0.75 38.27
CA SER A 301 2.33 -1.86 38.54
C SER A 301 3.75 -1.41 38.87
N GLY A 302 4.10 -0.15 38.61
CA GLY A 302 5.45 0.39 38.74
C GLY A 302 6.44 -0.11 37.68
N LEU A 303 5.97 -0.87 36.68
CA LEU A 303 6.80 -1.36 35.58
C LEU A 303 7.29 -0.20 34.70
N ALA A 304 6.42 0.78 34.42
CA ALA A 304 6.76 2.02 33.69
C ALA A 304 8.01 2.72 34.26
N LYS A 305 8.06 2.91 35.58
CA LYS A 305 9.19 3.56 36.26
C LYS A 305 10.49 2.77 36.15
N GLN A 306 10.41 1.44 36.13
CA GLN A 306 11.57 0.56 35.95
C GLN A 306 12.06 0.55 34.50
N LEU A 307 11.15 0.52 33.53
CA LEU A 307 11.49 0.61 32.10
C LEU A 307 12.21 1.91 31.78
N ILE A 308 11.70 3.05 32.28
CA ILE A 308 12.36 4.36 32.14
C ILE A 308 13.76 4.35 32.76
N LEU A 309 13.89 3.79 33.96
CA LEU A 309 15.18 3.66 34.65
C LEU A 309 16.20 2.84 33.85
N PHE A 310 15.77 1.76 33.20
CA PHE A 310 16.65 0.96 32.34
C PHE A 310 16.95 1.66 31.01
N ALA A 311 15.98 2.39 30.46
CA ALA A 311 16.13 3.13 29.22
C ALA A 311 17.16 4.27 29.33
N THR A 312 17.21 4.97 30.47
CA THR A 312 18.12 6.11 30.70
C THR A 312 19.48 5.74 31.27
N PHE A 313 19.71 4.47 31.63
CA PHE A 313 21.01 3.99 32.10
C PHE A 313 21.87 3.49 30.92
N PRO A 314 23.16 3.86 30.78
CA PRO A 314 24.03 4.51 31.75
C PRO A 314 24.14 6.04 31.66
N GLU A 315 23.39 6.66 30.76
CA GLU A 315 23.48 8.09 30.46
C GLU A 315 23.18 8.94 31.70
N ILE A 316 22.18 8.55 32.48
CA ILE A 316 21.80 9.17 33.75
C ILE A 316 22.27 8.30 34.93
N LYS A 317 23.09 8.88 35.80
CA LYS A 317 23.54 8.20 37.02
C LYS A 317 22.37 8.10 38.01
N SER A 318 22.00 6.88 38.37
CA SER A 318 20.95 6.61 39.35
C SER A 318 21.51 5.90 40.59
N HIS A 319 20.99 6.25 41.77
CA HIS A 319 21.26 5.55 43.03
C HIS A 319 20.37 4.31 43.24
N ASN A 320 19.51 3.98 42.29
CA ASN A 320 18.60 2.84 42.41
C ASN A 320 19.40 1.51 42.51
N PRO A 321 19.12 0.66 43.53
CA PRO A 321 19.80 -0.62 43.70
C PRO A 321 19.75 -1.54 42.48
N LEU A 322 18.67 -1.48 41.69
CA LEU A 322 18.48 -2.30 40.49
C LEU A 322 19.54 -2.02 39.42
N VAL A 323 19.99 -0.77 39.32
CA VAL A 323 20.95 -0.34 38.30
C VAL A 323 22.38 -0.36 38.81
N ARG A 324 22.59 -0.27 40.13
CA ARG A 324 23.91 -0.29 40.77
C ARG A 324 24.75 -1.51 40.40
N ASN A 325 24.10 -2.66 40.18
CA ASN A 325 24.76 -3.92 39.82
C ASN A 325 24.55 -4.31 38.35
N LEU A 326 23.82 -3.51 37.56
CA LEU A 326 23.56 -3.78 36.16
C LEU A 326 24.85 -3.53 35.35
N LYS A 327 25.38 -4.59 34.73
CA LYS A 327 26.56 -4.51 33.88
C LYS A 327 26.15 -4.72 32.42
N LEU A 328 26.17 -3.65 31.63
CA LEU A 328 26.05 -3.76 30.18
C LEU A 328 27.32 -4.37 29.60
N SER A 329 27.15 -5.42 28.83
CA SER A 329 28.23 -6.13 28.12
C SER A 329 28.56 -5.50 26.77
N PHE A 330 27.73 -4.53 26.31
CA PHE A 330 27.84 -3.85 25.02
C PHE A 330 27.85 -4.81 23.83
N ASN A 331 27.19 -5.96 23.98
CA ASN A 331 26.97 -6.91 22.90
C ASN A 331 25.72 -6.52 22.07
N TYR A 332 25.44 -7.30 21.03
CA TYR A 332 24.28 -7.04 20.16
C TYR A 332 22.94 -7.10 20.92
N GLU A 333 22.78 -8.06 21.84
CA GLU A 333 21.53 -8.18 22.61
C GLU A 333 21.28 -7.00 23.55
N ASP A 334 22.31 -6.43 24.17
CA ASP A 334 22.22 -5.22 24.99
C ASP A 334 21.94 -3.97 24.14
N PHE A 335 22.44 -3.93 22.90
CA PHE A 335 22.10 -2.90 21.93
C PHE A 335 20.62 -2.97 21.52
N GLU A 336 20.11 -4.17 21.21
CA GLU A 336 18.69 -4.38 20.89
C GLU A 336 17.79 -4.07 22.09
N MET A 337 18.18 -4.47 23.32
CA MET A 337 17.46 -4.07 24.54
C MET A 337 17.31 -2.55 24.62
N LYS A 338 18.38 -1.81 24.34
CA LYS A 338 18.36 -0.34 24.36
C LYS A 338 17.38 0.24 23.34
N ARG A 339 17.38 -0.28 22.11
CA ARG A 339 16.43 0.13 21.06
C ARG A 339 14.98 -0.15 21.48
N LEU A 340 14.71 -1.34 22.01
CA LEU A 340 13.39 -1.73 22.48
C LEU A 340 12.91 -0.83 23.63
N LEU A 341 13.78 -0.50 24.58
CA LEU A 341 13.45 0.41 25.68
C LEU A 341 13.12 1.83 25.19
N LEU A 342 13.80 2.33 24.17
CA LEU A 342 13.45 3.62 23.55
C LEU A 342 12.09 3.56 22.85
N ASN A 343 11.77 2.46 22.15
CA ASN A 343 10.45 2.26 21.54
C ASN A 343 9.33 2.24 22.59
N VAL A 344 9.56 1.60 23.73
CA VAL A 344 8.61 1.60 24.85
C VAL A 344 8.33 3.02 25.36
N ILE A 345 9.35 3.89 25.43
CA ILE A 345 9.15 5.30 25.80
C ILE A 345 8.22 6.01 24.81
N VAL A 346 8.38 5.79 23.50
CA VAL A 346 7.50 6.37 22.47
C VAL A 346 6.06 5.88 22.61
N VAL A 347 5.85 4.60 22.89
CA VAL A 347 4.49 4.06 23.11
C VAL A 347 3.87 4.66 24.36
N MET A 348 4.63 4.75 25.45
CA MET A 348 4.18 5.33 26.71
C MET A 348 3.95 6.85 26.65
N SER A 349 4.59 7.58 25.72
CA SER A 349 4.41 9.03 25.60
C SER A 349 3.00 9.43 25.16
N LYS A 350 2.21 8.48 24.65
CA LYS A 350 0.79 8.68 24.32
C LYS A 350 -0.09 8.86 25.57
N ASP A 351 0.36 8.36 26.73
CA ASP A 351 -0.33 8.56 28.01
C ASP A 351 0.28 9.75 28.77
N ILE A 352 -0.53 10.78 29.00
CA ILE A 352 -0.15 12.01 29.72
C ILE A 352 0.39 11.69 31.12
N SER A 353 -0.12 10.63 31.76
CA SER A 353 0.31 10.21 33.10
C SER A 353 1.79 9.75 33.12
N SER A 354 2.30 9.24 32.00
CA SER A 354 3.70 8.82 31.86
C SER A 354 4.68 10.00 31.78
N LEU A 355 4.21 11.20 31.39
CA LEU A 355 5.08 12.38 31.23
C LEU A 355 5.74 12.80 32.55
N GLN A 356 5.04 12.69 33.68
CA GLN A 356 5.63 12.97 35.00
C GLN A 356 6.78 12.01 35.31
N LEU A 357 6.66 10.74 34.92
CA LEU A 357 7.73 9.75 35.09
C LEU A 357 8.92 10.05 34.16
N PHE A 358 8.68 10.59 32.96
CA PHE A 358 9.75 11.01 32.06
C PHE A 358 10.56 12.18 32.63
N LYS A 359 9.90 13.13 33.29
CA LYS A 359 10.56 14.24 34.02
C LYS A 359 11.41 13.70 35.17
N GLU A 360 10.84 12.86 36.04
CA GLU A 360 11.57 12.23 37.14
C GLU A 360 12.77 11.40 36.66
N GLY A 361 12.60 10.67 35.55
CA GLY A 361 13.63 9.84 34.94
C GLY A 361 14.66 10.58 34.09
N GLN A 362 14.52 11.90 33.92
CA GLN A 362 15.37 12.74 33.07
C GLN A 362 15.52 12.19 31.63
N VAL A 363 14.42 11.70 31.06
CA VAL A 363 14.42 11.03 29.74
C VAL A 363 14.96 11.93 28.63
N LEU A 364 14.53 13.19 28.57
CA LEU A 364 15.02 14.13 27.56
C LEU A 364 16.53 14.36 27.65
N LEU A 365 17.07 14.52 28.86
CA LEU A 365 18.51 14.68 29.06
C LEU A 365 19.27 13.42 28.60
N ALA A 366 18.76 12.23 28.91
CA ALA A 366 19.36 10.97 28.47
C ALA A 366 19.42 10.86 26.93
N LEU A 367 18.31 11.20 26.26
CA LEU A 367 18.23 11.19 24.80
C LEU A 367 19.17 12.22 24.16
N LEU A 368 19.24 13.44 24.71
CA LEU A 368 20.12 14.50 24.21
C LEU A 368 21.61 14.18 24.44
N LEU A 369 21.96 13.42 25.48
CA LEU A 369 23.34 12.94 25.69
C LEU A 369 23.81 12.01 24.57
N HIS A 370 22.92 11.26 23.93
CA HIS A 370 23.27 10.44 22.76
C HIS A 370 23.65 11.28 21.53
N LEU A 371 23.27 12.55 21.48
CA LEU A 371 23.56 13.44 20.35
C LEU A 371 24.94 14.09 20.45
N ARG A 372 25.59 14.04 21.61
CA ARG A 372 26.91 14.67 21.80
C ARG A 372 27.99 13.90 21.02
N PRO A 373 28.94 14.61 20.37
CA PRO A 373 30.05 13.96 19.69
C PRO A 373 30.90 13.16 20.69
N SER A 374 31.22 11.91 20.35
CA SER A 374 31.99 11.01 21.20
C SER A 374 33.36 11.59 21.55
N GLU A 375 33.51 12.08 22.79
CA GLU A 375 34.83 12.25 23.38
C GLU A 375 35.48 10.87 23.51
N ARG A 376 36.64 10.66 22.88
CA ARG A 376 37.37 9.37 22.79
C ARG A 376 37.87 8.82 24.15
N THR A 377 37.29 9.24 25.27
CA THR A 377 37.82 9.04 26.63
C THR A 377 37.07 7.94 27.42
N ALA A 378 35.98 7.36 26.91
CA ALA A 378 35.28 6.28 27.60
C ALA A 378 35.85 4.88 27.26
N VAL A 379 36.41 4.19 28.25
CA VAL A 379 37.11 2.88 28.14
C VAL A 379 36.16 1.70 27.76
N LYS A 380 34.84 1.91 27.75
CA LYS A 380 33.82 0.98 27.22
C LYS A 380 32.65 1.78 26.65
N SER A 381 32.49 1.79 25.33
CA SER A 381 31.40 2.46 24.62
C SER A 381 30.84 1.55 23.52
N TRP A 382 29.65 1.86 23.02
CA TRP A 382 29.11 1.25 21.81
C TRP A 382 30.11 1.37 20.65
N ASN A 383 30.06 0.42 19.72
CA ASN A 383 30.84 0.57 18.49
C ASN A 383 30.29 1.77 17.67
N PRO A 384 31.09 2.39 16.78
CA PRO A 384 30.64 3.60 16.07
C PRO A 384 29.35 3.42 15.25
N ILE A 385 29.11 2.23 14.71
CA ILE A 385 27.90 1.89 13.92
C ILE A 385 26.67 1.83 14.83
N GLN A 386 26.76 1.07 15.93
CA GLN A 386 25.73 0.98 16.96
C GLN A 386 25.46 2.34 17.59
N GLN A 387 26.49 3.17 17.77
CA GLN A 387 26.32 4.52 18.27
C GLN A 387 25.52 5.39 17.29
N GLY A 388 25.82 5.32 15.99
CA GLY A 388 25.06 6.03 14.95
C GLY A 388 23.60 5.57 14.85
N GLU A 389 23.34 4.27 14.95
CA GLU A 389 21.98 3.72 14.99
C GLU A 389 21.22 4.10 16.26
N LEU A 390 21.88 4.10 17.42
CA LEU A 390 21.28 4.52 18.68
C LEU A 390 20.97 6.02 18.68
N GLN A 391 21.84 6.83 18.05
CA GLN A 391 21.60 8.26 17.85
C GLN A 391 20.37 8.50 16.97
N LEU A 392 20.18 7.72 15.90
CA LEU A 392 18.97 7.77 15.07
C LEU A 392 17.71 7.40 15.86
N HIS A 393 17.75 6.34 16.67
CA HIS A 393 16.63 5.97 17.53
C HIS A 393 16.35 7.02 18.60
N ALA A 394 17.39 7.64 19.16
CA ALA A 394 17.24 8.72 20.13
C ALA A 394 16.58 9.95 19.48
N LEU A 395 16.97 10.34 18.26
CA LEU A 395 16.30 11.41 17.50
C LEU A 395 14.84 11.07 17.20
N SER A 396 14.53 9.83 16.79
CA SER A 396 13.15 9.39 16.58
C SER A 396 12.32 9.43 17.87
N THR A 397 12.93 9.11 19.01
CA THR A 397 12.27 9.17 20.33
C THR A 397 12.06 10.63 20.76
N LEU A 398 13.06 11.49 20.54
CA LEU A 398 12.96 12.94 20.80
C LEU A 398 11.85 13.58 19.99
N LEU A 399 11.65 13.19 18.73
CA LEU A 399 10.56 13.69 17.90
C LEU A 399 9.19 13.48 18.54
N SER A 400 9.01 12.38 19.27
CA SER A 400 7.73 12.05 19.93
C SER A 400 7.62 12.67 21.34
N VAL A 401 8.73 12.79 22.07
CA VAL A 401 8.73 13.17 23.50
C VAL A 401 9.00 14.67 23.72
N ALA A 402 9.88 15.29 22.93
CA ALA A 402 10.28 16.69 23.13
C ALA A 402 9.11 17.69 22.99
N PRO A 403 8.19 17.55 22.01
CA PRO A 403 7.04 18.45 21.90
C PRO A 403 6.09 18.41 23.12
N LEU A 404 6.07 17.29 23.85
CA LEU A 404 5.25 17.10 25.04
C LEU A 404 5.89 17.67 26.32
N LEU A 405 7.18 18.00 26.27
CA LEU A 405 8.00 18.43 27.41
C LEU A 405 8.88 19.66 27.04
N PRO A 406 8.29 20.79 26.59
CA PRO A 406 9.04 21.94 26.07
C PRO A 406 9.96 22.60 27.11
N ASP A 407 9.52 22.73 28.36
CA ASP A 407 10.31 23.37 29.42
C ASP A 407 11.59 22.57 29.76
N ASP A 408 11.47 21.26 29.83
CA ASP A 408 12.59 20.34 30.10
C ASP A 408 13.55 20.31 28.90
N TYR A 409 13.02 20.36 27.68
CA TYR A 409 13.81 20.46 26.44
C TYR A 409 14.69 21.72 26.43
N MET A 410 14.11 22.87 26.80
CA MET A 410 14.85 24.14 26.89
C MET A 410 15.89 24.12 28.02
N THR A 411 15.54 23.54 29.18
CA THR A 411 16.48 23.36 30.30
C THR A 411 17.70 22.51 29.91
N CYS A 412 17.52 21.56 28.99
CA CYS A 412 18.58 20.70 28.47
C CYS A 412 19.35 21.29 27.27
N GLN A 413 19.09 22.54 26.87
CA GLN A 413 19.69 23.19 25.70
C GLN A 413 19.47 22.41 24.38
N GLY A 414 18.25 21.90 24.19
CA GLY A 414 17.92 21.04 23.05
C GLY A 414 18.22 21.66 21.68
N ASN A 415 17.87 22.93 21.48
CA ASN A 415 18.12 23.67 20.23
C ASN A 415 19.62 23.70 19.88
N THR A 416 20.47 24.03 20.87
CA THR A 416 21.92 24.11 20.69
C THR A 416 22.51 22.77 20.28
N LEU A 417 22.10 21.69 20.94
CA LEU A 417 22.62 20.35 20.65
C LEU A 417 22.19 19.87 19.25
N LEU A 418 20.95 20.16 18.84
CA LEU A 418 20.45 19.78 17.52
C LEU A 418 21.09 20.62 16.40
N LEU A 419 21.24 21.94 16.57
CA LEU A 419 21.93 22.79 15.59
C LEU A 419 23.41 22.43 15.46
N LEU A 420 24.09 22.11 16.57
CA LEU A 420 25.47 21.59 16.52
C LEU A 420 25.55 20.25 15.78
N LEU A 421 24.58 19.35 16.00
CA LEU A 421 24.53 18.07 15.29
C LEU A 421 24.27 18.28 13.79
N MET A 422 23.38 19.21 13.43
CA MET A 422 23.11 19.61 12.05
C MET A 422 24.41 20.08 11.36
N ASP A 423 25.15 20.99 11.98
CA ASP A 423 26.44 21.50 11.49
C ASP A 423 27.54 20.42 11.40
N LEU A 424 27.55 19.44 12.32
CA LEU A 424 28.45 18.29 12.22
C LEU A 424 28.11 17.36 11.04
N CYS A 425 26.84 17.27 10.66
CA CYS A 425 26.40 16.49 9.51
C CYS A 425 26.74 17.17 8.17
N THR A 426 26.80 18.51 8.11
CA THR A 426 27.20 19.27 6.91
C THR A 426 28.71 19.34 6.71
N LYS A 427 29.50 19.43 7.78
CA LYS A 427 30.97 19.46 7.71
C LYS A 427 31.54 18.20 7.06
N GLN A 428 32.25 18.36 5.95
CA GLN A 428 33.05 17.32 5.29
C GLN A 428 34.28 16.95 6.15
N ASP A 429 34.07 16.38 7.33
CA ASP A 429 35.18 15.76 8.04
C ASP A 429 35.58 14.46 7.33
N ALA A 430 36.64 14.56 6.52
CA ALA A 430 37.92 13.87 6.62
C ALA A 430 38.03 12.52 7.38
N CYS A 431 36.97 11.72 7.43
CA CYS A 431 37.03 10.30 7.77
C CYS A 431 36.62 9.47 6.55
N SER A 432 37.44 9.57 5.49
CA SER A 432 37.75 8.45 4.61
C SER A 432 38.53 7.36 5.38
N GLY A 433 37.96 6.90 6.51
CA GLY A 433 38.50 5.84 7.34
C GLY A 433 37.61 4.62 7.20
N GLN A 434 38.11 3.63 6.45
CA GLN A 434 37.57 2.28 6.27
C GLN A 434 36.61 1.78 7.37
N GLY A 435 35.32 1.77 7.05
CA GLY A 435 34.31 0.96 7.72
C GLY A 435 33.32 0.45 6.68
N ARG A 436 33.49 -0.80 6.23
CA ARG A 436 32.47 -1.47 5.42
C ARG A 436 31.28 -1.77 6.34
N SER A 437 30.15 -1.11 6.13
CA SER A 437 28.86 -1.52 6.72
C SER A 437 28.48 -2.89 6.15
N CYS A 438 27.95 -3.78 6.99
CA CYS A 438 27.50 -5.11 6.58
C CYS A 438 26.13 -5.12 5.87
N HIS A 439 25.52 -3.95 5.66
CA HIS A 439 24.42 -3.75 4.72
C HIS A 439 24.88 -2.73 3.68
N GLY A 440 24.90 -3.17 2.42
CA GLY A 440 25.61 -2.50 1.35
C GLY A 440 24.97 -1.17 0.94
N SER A 441 25.57 -0.06 1.35
CA SER A 441 25.95 1.11 0.53
C SER A 441 26.38 2.28 1.43
N GLY A 442 27.71 2.52 1.51
CA GLY A 442 28.36 3.83 1.77
C GLY A 442 28.02 4.64 3.03
N GLY A 443 29.04 4.93 3.86
CA GLY A 443 28.98 5.85 5.02
C GLY A 443 28.58 7.32 4.74
N LYS A 444 28.16 7.66 3.51
CA LYS A 444 27.47 8.94 3.20
C LYS A 444 25.96 8.88 3.52
N GLY A 445 25.32 7.71 3.44
CA GLY A 445 23.88 7.58 3.67
C GLY A 445 23.46 7.79 5.13
N GLU A 446 24.28 7.33 6.09
CA GLU A 446 23.98 7.42 7.52
C GLU A 446 23.91 8.88 8.01
N LYS A 447 24.87 9.72 7.61
CA LYS A 447 24.87 11.15 7.96
C LYS A 447 23.67 11.91 7.36
N LYS A 448 23.23 11.57 6.14
CA LYS A 448 22.02 12.17 5.54
C LYS A 448 20.76 11.81 6.33
N VAL A 449 20.65 10.56 6.79
CA VAL A 449 19.51 10.11 7.61
C VAL A 449 19.53 10.79 8.98
N GLN A 450 20.72 10.92 9.61
CA GLN A 450 20.89 11.64 10.88
C GLN A 450 20.50 13.11 10.74
N MET A 451 20.94 13.76 9.67
CA MET A 451 20.57 15.13 9.33
C MET A 451 19.05 15.28 9.25
N ARG A 452 18.39 14.45 8.43
CA ARG A 452 16.93 14.50 8.27
C ARG A 452 16.20 14.34 9.61
N SER A 453 16.59 13.36 10.42
CA SER A 453 15.96 13.13 11.73
C SER A 453 16.19 14.30 12.68
N CYS A 454 17.37 14.93 12.66
CA CYS A 454 17.68 16.13 13.44
C CYS A 454 16.78 17.31 13.04
N VAL A 455 16.71 17.61 11.74
CA VAL A 455 15.88 18.68 11.18
C VAL A 455 14.40 18.46 11.53
N ARG A 456 13.90 17.22 11.49
CA ARG A 456 12.51 16.91 11.87
C ARG A 456 12.20 17.24 13.33
N VAL A 457 13.14 17.00 14.26
CA VAL A 457 12.97 17.39 15.67
C VAL A 457 12.94 18.91 15.80
N LEU A 458 13.87 19.62 15.15
CA LEU A 458 13.88 21.09 15.14
C LEU A 458 12.58 21.66 14.57
N ARG A 459 12.08 21.11 13.46
CA ARG A 459 10.79 21.50 12.87
C ARG A 459 9.63 21.28 13.83
N ALA A 460 9.57 20.12 14.48
CA ALA A 460 8.51 19.83 15.44
C ALA A 460 8.50 20.82 16.61
N MET A 461 9.68 21.18 17.12
CA MET A 461 9.81 22.16 18.19
C MET A 461 9.44 23.58 17.73
N ALA A 462 9.86 24.00 16.53
CA ALA A 462 9.50 25.31 15.98
C ALA A 462 7.98 25.46 15.76
N SER A 463 7.34 24.38 15.29
CA SER A 463 5.92 24.34 14.94
C SER A 463 4.97 24.33 16.15
N LEU A 464 5.49 24.25 17.38
CA LEU A 464 4.69 24.43 18.60
C LEU A 464 4.13 25.86 18.73
N GLY A 465 4.79 26.83 18.10
CA GLY A 465 4.48 28.26 18.24
C GLY A 465 4.77 28.81 19.64
N ASN A 466 5.74 28.23 20.35
CA ASN A 466 6.23 28.77 21.61
C ASN A 466 7.32 29.80 21.30
N GLU A 467 7.02 31.07 21.59
CA GLU A 467 7.90 32.19 21.27
C GLU A 467 9.28 32.09 21.94
N THR A 468 9.36 31.50 23.13
CA THR A 468 10.66 31.34 23.83
C THR A 468 11.60 30.36 23.10
N ILE A 469 11.03 29.30 22.51
CA ILE A 469 11.79 28.30 21.74
C ILE A 469 12.20 28.89 20.40
N ASN A 470 11.29 29.59 19.72
CA ASN A 470 11.54 30.20 18.41
C ASN A 470 12.55 31.35 18.50
N GLN A 471 12.47 32.16 19.55
CA GLN A 471 13.47 33.21 19.81
C GLN A 471 14.85 32.61 20.09
N ASP A 472 14.96 31.58 20.93
CA ASP A 472 16.24 30.91 21.19
C ASP A 472 16.82 30.24 19.93
N LEU A 473 15.99 29.61 19.08
CA LEU A 473 16.43 29.10 17.77
C LEU A 473 16.99 30.21 16.89
N CYS A 474 16.33 31.36 16.82
CA CYS A 474 16.79 32.52 16.05
C CYS A 474 18.09 33.09 16.61
N ASP A 475 18.19 33.28 17.92
CA ASP A 475 19.38 33.80 18.61
C ASP A 475 20.61 32.91 18.38
N GLN A 476 20.39 31.60 18.21
CA GLN A 476 21.44 30.62 17.88
C GLN A 476 21.79 30.53 16.39
N GLY A 477 21.19 31.38 15.54
CA GLY A 477 21.52 31.46 14.12
C GLY A 477 20.84 30.40 13.24
N ALA A 478 19.68 29.88 13.64
CA ALA A 478 18.95 28.86 12.88
C ALA A 478 18.60 29.32 11.45
N ILE A 479 18.27 30.60 11.23
CA ILE A 479 17.92 31.14 9.90
C ILE A 479 19.12 31.02 8.94
N SER A 480 20.27 31.58 9.33
CA SER A 480 21.49 31.52 8.52
C SER A 480 21.99 30.09 8.30
N SER A 481 21.94 29.27 9.35
CA SER A 481 22.40 27.87 9.29
C SER A 481 21.51 27.02 8.38
N SER A 482 20.19 27.24 8.40
CA SER A 482 19.24 26.55 7.52
C SER A 482 19.45 26.95 6.06
N LEU A 483 19.60 28.25 5.77
CA LEU A 483 19.87 28.74 4.41
C LEU A 483 21.17 28.16 3.83
N GLU A 484 22.25 28.18 4.61
CA GLU A 484 23.53 27.60 4.20
C GLU A 484 23.41 26.09 3.94
N THR A 485 22.72 25.36 4.82
CA THR A 485 22.52 23.91 4.70
C THR A 485 21.71 23.55 3.46
N ILE A 486 20.61 24.27 3.16
CA ILE A 486 19.79 24.04 1.96
C ILE A 486 20.66 24.21 0.70
N MET A 487 21.45 25.27 0.61
CA MET A 487 22.29 25.54 -0.56
C MET A 487 23.45 24.55 -0.69
N GLN A 488 24.05 24.12 0.40
CA GLN A 488 25.08 23.07 0.37
C GLN A 488 24.52 21.73 -0.10
N LEU A 489 23.30 21.36 0.35
CA LEU A 489 22.63 20.13 -0.07
C LEU A 489 22.33 20.13 -1.57
N GLU A 490 21.85 21.24 -2.11
CA GLU A 490 21.60 21.40 -3.54
C GLU A 490 22.89 21.30 -4.36
N LEU A 491 23.97 21.98 -3.94
CA LEU A 491 25.25 21.98 -4.65
C LEU A 491 25.99 20.63 -4.62
N CYS A 492 25.80 19.84 -3.56
CA CYS A 492 26.47 18.54 -3.37
C CYS A 492 25.70 17.35 -3.96
N ASN A 493 24.54 17.57 -4.57
CA ASN A 493 23.65 16.49 -5.00
C ASN A 493 24.06 15.95 -6.38
N GLU A 494 24.98 14.99 -6.42
CA GLU A 494 25.37 14.30 -7.68
C GLU A 494 24.30 13.31 -8.19
N GLU A 495 23.46 12.76 -7.30
CA GLU A 495 22.31 11.88 -7.61
C GLU A 495 21.09 12.36 -6.81
N GLU A 496 20.00 12.72 -7.48
CA GLU A 496 18.78 13.18 -6.81
C GLU A 496 18.19 12.10 -5.89
N ASP A 497 18.20 12.33 -4.58
CA ASP A 497 17.64 11.45 -3.57
C ASP A 497 16.49 12.10 -2.79
N ALA A 498 15.42 11.32 -2.54
CA ALA A 498 14.24 11.77 -1.82
C ALA A 498 14.55 12.30 -0.41
N ILE A 499 15.57 11.74 0.27
CA ILE A 499 16.00 12.16 1.61
C ILE A 499 16.48 13.61 1.62
N THR A 500 17.24 14.03 0.59
CA THR A 500 17.72 15.42 0.49
C THR A 500 16.58 16.38 0.19
N LEU A 501 15.66 16.03 -0.73
CA LEU A 501 14.48 16.85 -1.02
C LEU A 501 13.58 17.04 0.21
N GLU A 502 13.34 15.95 0.96
CA GLU A 502 12.59 16.01 2.23
C GLU A 502 13.30 16.91 3.25
N THR A 503 14.62 16.79 3.39
CA THR A 503 15.40 17.60 4.34
C THR A 503 15.35 19.08 3.98
N MET A 504 15.48 19.43 2.70
CA MET A 504 15.35 20.82 2.24
C MET A 504 13.93 21.37 2.47
N THR A 505 12.91 20.54 2.26
CA THR A 505 11.51 20.89 2.56
C THR A 505 11.33 21.18 4.06
N ASP A 506 11.83 20.29 4.92
CA ASP A 506 11.72 20.46 6.37
C ASP A 506 12.47 21.72 6.86
N LEU A 507 13.63 22.06 6.27
CA LEU A 507 14.38 23.29 6.56
C LEU A 507 13.64 24.56 6.08
N GLN A 508 13.02 24.53 4.90
CA GLN A 508 12.19 25.64 4.42
C GLN A 508 10.98 25.87 5.34
N GLN A 509 10.34 24.80 5.84
CA GLN A 509 9.25 24.94 6.81
C GLN A 509 9.71 25.56 8.14
N ILE A 510 10.91 25.22 8.63
CA ILE A 510 11.48 25.89 9.81
C ILE A 510 11.63 27.40 9.53
N LEU A 511 12.17 27.77 8.37
CA LEU A 511 12.33 29.19 7.98
C LEU A 511 10.99 29.92 7.91
N SER A 512 9.97 29.29 7.31
CA SER A 512 8.61 29.83 7.23
C SER A 512 8.06 30.14 8.63
N VAL A 513 8.09 29.16 9.54
CA VAL A 513 7.57 29.31 10.91
C VAL A 513 8.35 30.34 11.72
N LEU A 514 9.68 30.41 11.57
CA LEU A 514 10.48 31.38 12.32
C LEU A 514 10.23 32.82 11.85
N CYS A 515 10.07 33.05 10.54
CA CYS A 515 9.92 34.40 9.96
C CYS A 515 8.47 34.90 9.96
N GLU A 516 7.49 34.03 10.15
CA GLU A 516 6.08 34.38 10.15
C GLU A 516 5.79 35.51 11.16
N ASN A 517 5.15 36.58 10.69
CA ASN A 517 4.75 37.76 11.48
C ASN A 517 5.88 38.54 12.22
N ASP A 518 7.16 38.25 11.96
CA ASP A 518 8.30 38.96 12.58
C ASP A 518 9.16 39.67 11.54
N LEU A 519 9.13 41.01 11.54
CA LEU A 519 9.85 41.84 10.58
C LEU A 519 11.38 41.67 10.69
N HIS A 520 11.93 41.54 11.90
CA HIS A 520 13.38 41.43 12.10
C HIS A 520 13.91 40.10 11.55
N ARG A 521 13.16 39.01 11.75
CA ARG A 521 13.52 37.69 11.20
C ARG A 521 13.42 37.65 9.66
N LYS A 522 12.44 38.36 9.09
CA LYS A 522 12.36 38.57 7.62
C LYS A 522 13.55 39.37 7.08
N GLU A 523 14.02 40.39 7.80
CA GLU A 523 15.25 41.10 7.42
C GLU A 523 16.49 40.19 7.49
N LEU A 524 16.58 39.32 8.50
CA LEU A 524 17.67 38.32 8.62
C LEU A 524 17.63 37.26 7.51
N PHE A 525 16.45 36.92 6.98
CA PHE A 525 16.31 36.04 5.83
C PHE A 525 16.98 36.65 4.58
N GLY A 526 16.81 37.96 4.39
CA GLY A 526 17.65 38.79 3.52
C GLY A 526 17.79 38.31 2.07
N SER A 527 18.87 38.74 1.40
CA SER A 527 19.10 38.45 -0.02
C SER A 527 19.39 36.97 -0.30
N GLY A 528 20.09 36.29 0.61
CA GLY A 528 20.40 34.86 0.48
C GLY A 528 19.15 33.98 0.50
N GLY A 529 18.17 34.34 1.33
CA GLY A 529 16.86 33.68 1.32
C GLY A 529 16.08 33.92 0.02
N VAL A 530 16.07 35.15 -0.48
CA VAL A 530 15.42 35.47 -1.78
C VAL A 530 16.07 34.70 -2.94
N ASP A 531 17.40 34.61 -2.98
CA ASP A 531 18.13 33.81 -3.98
C ASP A 531 17.75 32.33 -3.96
N MET A 532 17.65 31.77 -2.75
CA MET A 532 17.22 30.37 -2.55
C MET A 532 15.81 30.13 -3.10
N LEU A 533 14.85 31.02 -2.80
CA LEU A 533 13.47 30.86 -3.28
C LEU A 533 13.37 30.98 -4.80
N VAL A 534 14.05 31.95 -5.40
CA VAL A 534 14.09 32.12 -6.86
C VAL A 534 14.72 30.90 -7.54
N HIS A 535 15.77 30.31 -6.96
CA HIS A 535 16.40 29.08 -7.48
C HIS A 535 15.42 27.91 -7.53
N PHE A 536 14.70 27.64 -6.43
CA PHE A 536 13.77 26.50 -6.39
C PHE A 536 12.50 26.72 -7.22
N LEU A 537 11.98 27.96 -7.30
CA LEU A 537 10.87 28.29 -8.19
C LEU A 537 11.25 28.07 -9.67
N LYS A 538 12.49 28.38 -10.07
CA LYS A 538 13.00 28.13 -11.43
C LYS A 538 13.24 26.64 -11.71
N GLY A 539 13.91 25.93 -10.80
CA GLY A 539 14.38 24.56 -11.02
C GLY A 539 13.35 23.45 -10.82
N SER A 540 12.38 23.64 -9.92
CA SER A 540 11.46 22.57 -9.50
C SER A 540 10.14 22.52 -10.28
N SER A 541 9.79 23.57 -11.04
CA SER A 541 8.56 23.62 -11.83
C SER A 541 8.51 22.54 -12.92
N ALA A 542 9.64 22.26 -13.59
CA ALA A 542 9.75 21.20 -14.60
C ALA A 542 9.72 19.78 -14.00
N LYS A 543 10.07 19.63 -12.72
CA LYS A 543 10.15 18.34 -12.01
C LYS A 543 8.95 18.07 -11.11
N PHE A 544 7.90 18.89 -11.20
CA PHE A 544 6.74 18.84 -10.32
C PHE A 544 6.10 17.43 -10.24
N TYR A 545 6.02 16.73 -11.37
CA TYR A 545 5.46 15.38 -11.48
C TYR A 545 6.50 14.24 -11.46
N SER A 546 7.75 14.50 -11.04
CA SER A 546 8.82 13.48 -11.05
C SER A 546 8.57 12.32 -10.06
N GLY A 547 7.68 12.51 -9.08
CA GLY A 547 7.39 11.54 -8.03
C GLY A 547 8.47 11.44 -6.95
N LEU A 548 9.55 12.24 -7.03
CA LEU A 548 10.67 12.22 -6.07
C LEU A 548 10.45 13.12 -4.83
N GLY A 549 9.44 14.00 -4.85
CA GLY A 549 9.12 14.93 -3.76
C GLY A 549 9.27 16.43 -4.09
N HIS A 550 9.60 16.80 -5.33
CA HIS A 550 9.74 18.20 -5.76
C HIS A 550 8.47 19.04 -5.60
N ASN A 551 7.29 18.44 -5.66
CA ASN A 551 6.02 19.10 -5.39
C ASN A 551 5.92 19.62 -3.95
N LYS A 552 6.37 18.83 -2.96
CA LYS A 552 6.39 19.22 -1.54
C LYS A 552 7.39 20.35 -1.30
N LEU A 553 8.58 20.24 -1.89
CA LEU A 553 9.61 21.29 -1.83
C LEU A 553 9.09 22.60 -2.42
N LEU A 554 8.45 22.56 -3.58
CA LEU A 554 7.93 23.75 -4.25
C LEU A 554 6.78 24.39 -3.48
N LEU A 555 5.89 23.61 -2.86
CA LEU A 555 4.87 24.14 -1.95
C LEU A 555 5.49 24.83 -0.74
N SER A 556 6.51 24.21 -0.12
CA SER A 556 7.24 24.84 0.98
C SER A 556 7.98 26.11 0.53
N THR A 557 8.43 26.16 -0.73
CA THR A 557 9.07 27.36 -1.29
C THR A 557 8.05 28.50 -1.42
N VAL A 558 6.83 28.23 -1.90
CA VAL A 558 5.75 29.23 -1.96
C VAL A 558 5.33 29.68 -0.57
N ASP A 559 5.24 28.76 0.39
CA ASP A 559 4.96 29.10 1.79
C ASP A 559 6.07 29.98 2.40
N CYS A 560 7.34 29.74 2.08
CA CYS A 560 8.42 30.65 2.45
C CYS A 560 8.31 32.03 1.77
N VAL A 561 7.83 32.13 0.54
CA VAL A 561 7.58 33.45 -0.08
C VAL A 561 6.54 34.21 0.76
N TRP A 562 5.44 33.55 1.11
CA TRP A 562 4.43 34.15 1.98
C TRP A 562 5.02 34.56 3.35
N SER A 563 5.61 33.61 4.08
CA SER A 563 5.99 33.85 5.46
C SER A 563 7.26 34.68 5.62
N CYS A 564 8.23 34.57 4.70
CA CYS A 564 9.53 35.23 4.81
C CYS A 564 9.65 36.51 3.97
N ILE A 565 8.90 36.66 2.87
CA ILE A 565 9.01 37.82 1.98
C ILE A 565 7.86 38.81 2.22
N ASN A 566 6.60 38.36 2.20
CA ASN A 566 5.45 39.26 2.26
C ASN A 566 5.47 40.12 3.53
N GLY A 567 5.10 41.41 3.40
CA GLY A 567 5.05 42.38 4.49
C GLY A 567 6.43 42.93 4.89
N CYS A 568 7.49 42.65 4.13
CA CYS A 568 8.81 43.24 4.31
C CYS A 568 9.29 43.88 3.00
N ASP A 569 9.20 45.21 2.91
CA ASP A 569 9.51 46.00 1.71
C ASP A 569 10.88 45.64 1.10
N THR A 570 11.89 45.43 1.95
CA THR A 570 13.27 45.13 1.52
C THR A 570 13.34 43.79 0.77
N THR A 571 12.74 42.73 1.31
CA THR A 571 12.75 41.41 0.69
C THR A 571 11.80 41.31 -0.49
N GLU A 572 10.67 42.00 -0.45
CA GLU A 572 9.73 42.08 -1.57
C GLU A 572 10.38 42.77 -2.78
N ASP A 573 11.02 43.92 -2.57
CA ASP A 573 11.71 44.65 -3.64
C ASP A 573 12.79 43.77 -4.29
N MET A 574 13.61 43.07 -3.48
CA MET A 574 14.61 42.14 -3.99
C MET A 574 13.99 40.96 -4.77
N PHE A 575 12.83 40.47 -4.35
CA PHE A 575 12.12 39.39 -5.03
C PHE A 575 11.52 39.85 -6.37
N LEU A 576 10.97 41.06 -6.41
CA LEU A 576 10.45 41.69 -7.64
C LEU A 576 11.56 41.95 -8.66
N GLU A 577 12.71 42.47 -8.23
CA GLU A 577 13.89 42.72 -9.08
C GLU A 577 14.44 41.43 -9.73
N LYS A 578 14.28 40.29 -9.07
CA LYS A 578 14.71 38.97 -9.56
C LYS A 578 13.63 38.22 -10.34
N GLU A 579 12.58 38.92 -10.76
CA GLU A 579 11.44 38.38 -11.50
C GLU A 579 10.69 37.27 -10.73
N GLY A 580 10.73 37.29 -9.40
CA GLY A 580 10.09 36.26 -8.56
C GLY A 580 8.60 36.11 -8.81
N VAL A 581 7.89 37.23 -9.03
CA VAL A 581 6.46 37.24 -9.41
C VAL A 581 6.20 36.55 -10.74
N PHE A 582 7.14 36.60 -11.70
CA PHE A 582 6.96 35.93 -12.98
C PHE A 582 6.98 34.42 -12.80
N LEU A 583 7.85 33.93 -11.92
CA LEU A 583 7.93 32.51 -11.57
C LEU A 583 6.68 32.02 -10.83
N LEU A 584 6.10 32.86 -9.96
CA LEU A 584 4.82 32.56 -9.33
C LEU A 584 3.68 32.49 -10.36
N LEU A 585 3.65 33.38 -11.35
CA LEU A 585 2.66 33.34 -12.42
C LEU A 585 2.84 32.13 -13.37
N ASP A 586 4.09 31.77 -13.68
CA ASP A 586 4.40 30.54 -14.42
C ASP A 586 3.93 29.30 -13.64
N LEU A 587 4.14 29.30 -12.32
CA LEU A 587 3.67 28.24 -11.43
C LEU A 587 2.15 28.20 -11.31
N LEU A 588 1.49 29.35 -11.29
CA LEU A 588 0.04 29.47 -11.32
C LEU A 588 -0.55 28.88 -12.60
N HIS A 589 0.12 29.07 -13.74
CA HIS A 589 -0.30 28.52 -15.03
C HIS A 589 -0.14 27.00 -15.11
N MET A 590 0.96 26.45 -14.57
CA MET A 590 1.30 25.02 -14.69
C MET A 590 0.83 24.15 -13.52
N GLY A 591 0.54 24.75 -12.36
CA GLY A 591 0.29 24.05 -11.10
C GLY A 591 -1.14 23.49 -10.97
N PRO A 592 -1.34 22.45 -10.14
CA PRO A 592 -2.67 21.92 -9.81
C PRO A 592 -3.49 22.89 -8.94
N ARG A 593 -4.81 22.73 -8.87
CA ARG A 593 -5.75 23.65 -8.17
C ARG A 593 -5.34 24.04 -6.74
N ASN A 594 -4.92 23.08 -5.92
CA ASN A 594 -4.45 23.37 -4.55
C ASN A 594 -3.24 24.30 -4.54
N MET A 595 -2.34 24.16 -5.51
CA MET A 595 -1.20 25.04 -5.67
C MET A 595 -1.61 26.41 -6.18
N GLN A 596 -2.55 26.47 -7.12
CA GLN A 596 -3.11 27.73 -7.63
C GLN A 596 -3.73 28.55 -6.47
N ALA A 597 -4.43 27.92 -5.53
CA ALA A 597 -5.02 28.59 -4.37
C ALA A 597 -3.99 29.25 -3.44
N VAL A 598 -2.88 28.56 -3.18
CA VAL A 598 -1.78 29.05 -2.34
C VAL A 598 -1.05 30.18 -3.06
N VAL A 599 -0.69 29.98 -4.34
CA VAL A 599 0.00 30.98 -5.16
C VAL A 599 -0.84 32.25 -5.34
N LEU A 600 -2.16 32.13 -5.57
CA LEU A 600 -3.06 33.28 -5.65
C LEU A 600 -3.14 34.05 -4.33
N GLY A 601 -3.11 33.33 -3.20
CA GLY A 601 -2.96 33.96 -1.89
C GLY A 601 -1.67 34.78 -1.85
N THR A 602 -0.52 34.15 -2.10
CA THR A 602 0.79 34.82 -2.04
C THR A 602 0.86 36.02 -2.97
N LEU A 603 0.34 35.92 -4.19
CA LEU A 603 0.29 37.03 -5.13
C LEU A 603 -0.62 38.17 -4.66
N LEU A 604 -1.75 37.86 -4.00
CA LEU A 604 -2.65 38.87 -3.47
C LEU A 604 -1.98 39.73 -2.40
N GLU A 605 -1.29 39.11 -1.45
CA GLU A 605 -0.54 39.88 -0.44
C GLU A 605 0.63 40.65 -1.04
N LEU A 606 1.36 40.06 -2.00
CA LEU A 606 2.41 40.80 -2.72
C LEU A 606 1.86 42.03 -3.46
N CYS A 607 0.59 42.05 -3.85
CA CYS A 607 -0.05 43.21 -4.47
C CYS A 607 -0.29 44.38 -3.50
N ASP A 608 -0.07 44.20 -2.19
CA ASP A 608 -0.02 45.33 -1.26
C ASP A 608 1.22 46.19 -1.47
N ASN A 609 2.29 45.62 -2.04
CA ASN A 609 3.42 46.39 -2.54
C ASN A 609 3.03 47.14 -3.84
N PRO A 610 3.18 48.48 -3.88
CA PRO A 610 2.75 49.28 -5.03
C PRO A 610 3.51 48.99 -6.33
N LYS A 611 4.68 48.33 -6.26
CA LYS A 611 5.47 47.96 -7.45
C LYS A 611 4.94 46.68 -8.11
N THR A 612 4.35 45.75 -7.35
CA THR A 612 3.93 44.43 -7.83
C THR A 612 2.97 44.46 -9.03
N PRO A 613 1.91 45.30 -9.06
CA PRO A 613 1.02 45.37 -10.22
C PRO A 613 1.73 45.64 -11.55
N SER A 614 2.75 46.51 -11.54
CA SER A 614 3.53 46.83 -12.75
C SER A 614 4.31 45.62 -13.29
N HIS A 615 4.82 44.77 -12.40
CA HIS A 615 5.44 43.50 -12.78
C HIS A 615 4.40 42.52 -13.33
N ILE A 616 3.24 42.37 -12.68
CA ILE A 616 2.18 41.48 -13.16
C ILE A 616 1.71 41.84 -14.58
N HIS A 617 1.56 43.13 -14.90
CA HIS A 617 1.17 43.57 -16.25
C HIS A 617 2.21 43.29 -17.34
N THR A 618 3.49 43.17 -16.99
CA THR A 618 4.58 42.91 -17.95
C THR A 618 4.77 41.43 -18.24
N TRP A 619 4.32 40.54 -17.35
CA TRP A 619 4.45 39.10 -17.53
C TRP A 619 3.75 38.59 -18.80
N ARG A 620 4.39 37.64 -19.48
CA ARG A 620 3.86 36.95 -20.67
C ARG A 620 4.18 35.46 -20.57
N GLY A 621 3.15 34.63 -20.49
CA GLY A 621 3.26 33.18 -20.43
C GLY A 621 3.42 32.50 -21.80
N GLN A 622 3.26 31.18 -21.82
CA GLN A 622 3.32 30.39 -23.05
C GLN A 622 2.28 30.86 -24.08
N ARG A 623 2.68 30.97 -25.36
CA ARG A 623 1.85 31.48 -26.47
C ARG A 623 1.41 32.95 -26.32
N GLY A 624 2.05 33.73 -25.45
CA GLY A 624 1.76 35.16 -25.27
C GLY A 624 0.59 35.47 -24.32
N LEU A 625 0.15 34.49 -23.52
CA LEU A 625 -0.89 34.67 -22.51
C LEU A 625 -0.50 35.76 -21.51
N THR A 626 -1.38 36.73 -21.26
CA THR A 626 -1.15 37.79 -20.26
C THR A 626 -1.62 37.34 -18.88
N ALA A 627 -1.12 37.97 -17.81
CA ALA A 627 -1.52 37.62 -16.45
C ALA A 627 -3.04 37.80 -16.22
N ALA A 628 -3.62 38.85 -16.79
CA ALA A 628 -5.07 39.07 -16.80
C ALA A 628 -5.82 37.94 -17.52
N GLY A 629 -5.32 37.51 -18.69
CA GLY A 629 -5.89 36.38 -19.43
C GLY A 629 -5.82 35.07 -18.65
N LEU A 630 -4.73 34.84 -17.92
CA LEU A 630 -4.58 33.68 -17.02
C LEU A 630 -5.61 33.70 -15.89
N LEU A 631 -5.80 34.83 -15.20
CA LEU A 631 -6.76 34.96 -14.12
C LEU A 631 -8.22 34.76 -14.60
N VAL A 632 -8.56 35.27 -15.79
CA VAL A 632 -9.86 35.04 -16.43
C VAL A 632 -10.06 33.57 -16.80
N LEU A 633 -9.02 32.91 -17.32
CA LEU A 633 -9.07 31.47 -17.63
C LEU A 633 -9.31 30.63 -16.38
N LEU A 634 -8.61 30.93 -15.29
CA LEU A 634 -8.81 30.25 -14.00
C LEU A 634 -10.22 30.48 -13.45
N TRP A 635 -10.77 31.68 -13.60
CA TRP A 635 -12.15 31.98 -13.22
C TRP A 635 -13.16 31.08 -13.95
N ARG A 636 -13.05 30.95 -15.28
CA ARG A 636 -13.95 30.09 -16.07
C ARG A 636 -13.80 28.61 -15.71
N GLN A 637 -12.56 28.16 -15.46
CA GLN A 637 -12.31 26.79 -15.04
C GLN A 637 -13.02 26.51 -13.71
N GLU A 638 -12.90 27.44 -12.77
CA GLU A 638 -13.58 27.37 -11.48
C GLU A 638 -15.11 27.30 -11.70
N GLU A 639 -15.72 28.21 -12.47
CA GLU A 639 -17.16 28.20 -12.80
C GLU A 639 -17.65 26.89 -13.43
N LYS A 640 -16.82 26.24 -14.25
CA LYS A 640 -17.14 24.96 -14.90
C LYS A 640 -17.14 23.79 -13.91
N GLU A 641 -16.18 23.73 -12.99
CA GLU A 641 -16.12 22.69 -11.94
C GLU A 641 -17.30 22.82 -10.97
N LEU A 642 -17.66 24.07 -10.72
CA LEU A 642 -18.81 24.57 -10.00
C LEU A 642 -20.15 24.22 -10.71
N GLY A 643 -20.13 23.84 -12.00
CA GLY A 643 -21.29 23.31 -12.72
C GLY A 643 -22.26 24.38 -13.22
N LEU A 644 -21.81 25.64 -13.31
CA LEU A 644 -22.60 26.74 -13.85
C LEU A 644 -22.87 26.54 -15.35
N LYS A 645 -24.16 26.59 -15.73
CA LYS A 645 -24.59 26.44 -17.11
C LYS A 645 -24.42 27.75 -17.87
N HIS A 646 -23.62 27.69 -18.92
CA HIS A 646 -23.44 28.78 -19.87
C HIS A 646 -24.20 28.48 -21.17
N ASN A 647 -24.68 29.53 -21.84
CA ASN A 647 -25.22 29.43 -23.19
C ASN A 647 -24.09 29.09 -24.19
N GLN A 648 -24.44 28.69 -25.41
CA GLN A 648 -23.47 28.35 -26.47
C GLN A 648 -22.50 29.49 -26.81
N ASP A 649 -22.83 30.72 -26.42
CA ASP A 649 -22.05 31.94 -26.68
C ASP A 649 -21.25 32.43 -25.44
N GLY A 650 -21.16 31.63 -24.38
CA GLY A 650 -20.40 31.98 -23.15
C GLY A 650 -21.12 32.90 -22.17
N THR A 651 -22.38 33.28 -22.44
CA THR A 651 -23.22 34.07 -21.51
C THR A 651 -23.84 33.20 -20.42
N ILE A 652 -24.11 33.79 -19.25
CA ILE A 652 -24.79 33.12 -18.13
C ILE A 652 -26.20 32.70 -18.59
N ALA A 653 -26.51 31.40 -18.55
CA ALA A 653 -27.76 30.86 -19.12
C ALA A 653 -28.99 31.07 -18.24
N ASP A 654 -28.80 31.21 -16.92
CA ASP A 654 -29.90 31.25 -15.96
C ASP A 654 -30.00 32.62 -15.28
N THR A 655 -31.11 33.32 -15.52
CA THR A 655 -31.44 34.60 -14.88
C THR A 655 -31.74 34.45 -13.38
N LYS A 656 -31.89 33.23 -12.88
CA LYS A 656 -31.91 32.91 -11.45
C LYS A 656 -30.51 32.52 -11.00
N ILE A 657 -29.65 33.51 -10.84
CA ILE A 657 -28.31 33.29 -10.30
C ILE A 657 -28.43 32.74 -8.87
N ASN A 658 -28.27 31.42 -8.71
CA ASN A 658 -27.66 30.80 -7.54
C ASN A 658 -26.25 30.45 -7.99
N ILE A 659 -25.25 31.19 -7.50
CA ILE A 659 -23.87 31.01 -7.94
C ILE A 659 -23.40 29.61 -7.55
N PHE A 660 -23.89 29.00 -6.46
CA PHE A 660 -23.53 27.62 -6.08
C PHE A 660 -24.69 26.71 -5.64
N HIS A 661 -24.49 25.41 -5.86
CA HIS A 661 -25.33 24.28 -5.44
C HIS A 661 -25.48 24.22 -3.91
N GLN A 662 -26.68 24.52 -3.41
CA GLN A 662 -27.28 23.70 -2.35
C GLN A 662 -28.56 23.14 -2.92
N GLU A 663 -28.69 21.81 -2.89
CA GLU A 663 -29.98 21.15 -3.14
C GLU A 663 -31.03 21.82 -2.25
N GLU A 664 -32.19 22.13 -2.82
CA GLU A 664 -33.31 22.80 -2.14
C GLU A 664 -33.90 21.99 -0.96
N ASP A 665 -33.33 20.82 -0.65
CA ASP A 665 -33.79 19.90 0.38
C ASP A 665 -32.86 19.90 1.60
N HIS A 666 -33.29 20.62 2.65
CA HIS A 666 -32.83 20.53 4.04
C HIS A 666 -31.54 21.28 4.42
N MET A 667 -31.66 22.59 4.66
CA MET A 667 -30.70 23.36 5.48
C MET A 667 -31.23 23.49 6.91
N GLU A 668 -30.44 23.07 7.91
CA GLU A 668 -30.67 23.43 9.31
C GLU A 668 -30.22 24.90 9.53
N PRO A 669 -31.02 25.74 10.21
CA PRO A 669 -30.65 27.12 10.48
C PRO A 669 -29.36 27.22 11.32
N LEU A 670 -28.45 28.09 10.90
CA LEU A 670 -27.19 28.33 11.60
C LEU A 670 -27.41 29.21 12.85
N PRO A 671 -26.65 29.00 13.94
CA PRO A 671 -26.68 29.87 15.11
C PRO A 671 -26.38 31.34 14.76
N ALA A 672 -27.08 32.28 15.41
CA ALA A 672 -26.96 33.73 15.16
C ALA A 672 -25.58 34.35 15.45
N ASP A 673 -24.68 33.62 16.12
CA ASP A 673 -23.29 34.01 16.37
C ASP A 673 -22.32 33.59 15.25
N ARG A 674 -22.83 32.94 14.19
CA ARG A 674 -22.03 32.50 13.04
C ARG A 674 -22.37 33.28 11.77
N PRO A 675 -21.36 33.60 10.94
CA PRO A 675 -21.61 34.15 9.60
C PRO A 675 -22.35 33.12 8.72
N THR A 676 -23.09 33.61 7.72
CA THR A 676 -23.83 32.75 6.79
C THR A 676 -22.90 31.89 5.93
N ALA A 677 -23.42 30.82 5.32
CA ALA A 677 -22.59 29.93 4.50
C ALA A 677 -21.97 30.68 3.32
N ALA A 678 -22.69 31.64 2.72
CA ALA A 678 -22.15 32.48 1.65
C ALA A 678 -20.96 33.36 2.09
N VAL A 679 -20.89 33.78 3.36
CA VAL A 679 -19.75 34.54 3.89
C VAL A 679 -18.58 33.62 4.24
N MET A 680 -18.86 32.43 4.78
CA MET A 680 -17.81 31.42 5.07
C MET A 680 -17.14 30.89 3.80
N ASP A 681 -17.84 30.86 2.66
CA ASP A 681 -17.30 30.46 1.35
C ASP A 681 -16.21 31.43 0.83
N VAL A 682 -16.31 32.73 1.13
CA VAL A 682 -15.42 33.76 0.56
C VAL A 682 -13.95 33.57 0.96
N SER A 683 -13.66 33.04 2.15
CA SER A 683 -12.28 32.83 2.62
C SER A 683 -11.53 31.72 1.87
N ASP A 684 -12.23 30.71 1.35
CA ASP A 684 -11.61 29.55 0.68
C ASP A 684 -11.72 29.61 -0.85
N ASN A 685 -12.47 30.58 -1.40
CA ASN A 685 -12.84 30.61 -2.81
C ASN A 685 -11.76 31.27 -3.70
N LEU A 686 -11.36 30.57 -4.77
CA LEU A 686 -10.43 31.08 -5.79
C LEU A 686 -10.97 32.35 -6.48
N GLN A 687 -12.28 32.44 -6.69
CA GLN A 687 -12.95 33.61 -7.28
C GLN A 687 -12.75 34.86 -6.40
N ALA A 688 -12.86 34.73 -5.08
CA ALA A 688 -12.62 35.85 -4.17
C ALA A 688 -11.17 36.35 -4.26
N LYS A 689 -10.19 35.44 -4.35
CA LYS A 689 -8.78 35.77 -4.53
C LYS A 689 -8.52 36.45 -5.89
N ILE A 690 -9.07 35.90 -6.97
CA ILE A 690 -8.96 36.46 -8.32
C ILE A 690 -9.57 37.87 -8.40
N TYR A 691 -10.78 38.05 -7.86
CA TYR A 691 -11.44 39.36 -7.78
C TYR A 691 -10.60 40.37 -6.98
N SER A 692 -10.03 39.93 -5.86
CA SER A 692 -9.20 40.79 -5.00
C SER A 692 -7.92 41.23 -5.71
N ILE A 693 -7.29 40.33 -6.49
CA ILE A 693 -6.14 40.68 -7.33
C ILE A 693 -6.56 41.67 -8.42
N PHE A 694 -7.68 41.44 -9.13
CA PHE A 694 -8.17 42.42 -10.12
C PHE A 694 -8.51 43.78 -9.51
N SER A 695 -8.96 43.81 -8.26
CA SER A 695 -9.21 45.06 -7.54
C SER A 695 -7.91 45.86 -7.29
N LYS A 696 -6.75 45.19 -7.23
CA LYS A 696 -5.42 45.81 -7.12
C LYS A 696 -4.82 46.16 -8.49
N LEU A 697 -5.07 45.35 -9.52
CA LEU A 697 -4.57 45.57 -10.89
C LEU A 697 -5.38 46.61 -11.67
N GLY A 698 -6.68 46.74 -11.36
CA GLY A 698 -7.65 47.47 -12.18
C GLY A 698 -8.35 46.56 -13.21
N PHE A 699 -9.56 46.98 -13.62
CA PHE A 699 -10.40 46.26 -14.58
C PHE A 699 -10.35 46.84 -16.01
N GLU A 700 -9.64 47.96 -16.21
CA GLU A 700 -9.55 48.71 -17.47
C GLU A 700 -8.16 48.57 -18.09
N ASP A 701 -8.05 48.72 -19.42
CA ASP A 701 -6.79 48.71 -20.20
C ASP A 701 -5.90 47.45 -20.03
N LEU A 702 -6.52 46.28 -19.82
CA LEU A 702 -5.81 45.01 -19.68
C LEU A 702 -5.37 44.45 -21.06
N PRO A 703 -4.06 44.21 -21.28
CA PRO A 703 -3.56 43.81 -22.58
C PRO A 703 -3.88 42.34 -22.91
N GLY A 704 -4.13 42.05 -24.19
CA GLY A 704 -4.18 40.70 -24.74
C GLY A 704 -5.43 39.88 -24.41
N LEU A 705 -6.50 40.53 -23.96
CA LEU A 705 -7.80 39.89 -23.70
C LEU A 705 -8.65 39.81 -24.98
N THR A 706 -9.34 38.69 -25.16
CA THR A 706 -10.35 38.51 -26.22
C THR A 706 -11.70 39.08 -25.80
N THR A 707 -12.65 39.21 -26.74
CA THR A 707 -14.02 39.65 -26.42
C THR A 707 -14.70 38.70 -25.44
N GLU A 708 -14.45 37.39 -25.56
CA GLU A 708 -14.92 36.39 -24.58
C GLU A 708 -14.33 36.68 -23.19
N ASP A 709 -13.05 37.07 -23.11
CA ASP A 709 -12.39 37.43 -21.84
C ASP A 709 -12.98 38.68 -21.21
N HIS A 710 -13.34 39.68 -22.02
CA HIS A 710 -14.06 40.85 -21.54
C HIS A 710 -15.48 40.54 -21.05
N VAL A 711 -16.16 39.56 -21.66
CA VAL A 711 -17.45 39.04 -21.15
C VAL A 711 -17.27 38.45 -19.76
N THR A 712 -16.29 37.57 -19.56
CA THR A 712 -16.02 37.00 -18.22
C THR A 712 -15.56 38.08 -17.23
N LEU A 713 -14.69 39.01 -17.63
CA LEU A 713 -14.22 40.10 -16.79
C LEU A 713 -15.36 41.01 -16.30
N SER A 714 -16.41 41.20 -17.10
CA SER A 714 -17.63 41.92 -16.67
C SER A 714 -18.37 41.21 -15.54
N THR A 715 -18.33 39.88 -15.49
CA THR A 715 -18.82 39.10 -14.35
C THR A 715 -17.90 39.25 -13.15
N VAL A 716 -16.58 39.15 -13.35
CA VAL A 716 -15.59 39.28 -12.26
C VAL A 716 -15.72 40.65 -11.57
N SER A 717 -15.84 41.75 -12.33
CA SER A 717 -15.97 43.10 -11.75
C SER A 717 -17.23 43.31 -10.91
N ARG A 718 -18.25 42.47 -11.10
CA ARG A 718 -19.50 42.46 -10.34
C ARG A 718 -19.56 41.38 -9.26
N TYR A 719 -18.48 40.64 -9.02
CA TYR A 719 -18.45 39.52 -8.08
C TYR A 719 -18.94 39.92 -6.67
N LEU A 720 -18.47 41.04 -6.13
CA LEU A 720 -18.88 41.47 -4.79
C LEU A 720 -20.38 41.83 -4.74
N ASP A 721 -20.88 42.54 -5.75
CA ASP A 721 -22.31 42.84 -5.87
C ASP A 721 -23.12 41.53 -5.89
N LEU A 722 -22.70 40.57 -6.69
CA LEU A 722 -23.29 39.24 -6.80
C LEU A 722 -23.27 38.45 -5.48
N LYS A 723 -22.17 38.50 -4.73
CA LYS A 723 -22.03 37.80 -3.44
C LYS A 723 -22.84 38.44 -2.33
N VAL A 724 -22.90 39.77 -2.25
CA VAL A 724 -23.74 40.46 -1.27
C VAL A 724 -25.21 40.09 -1.48
N MET A 725 -25.66 39.96 -2.72
CA MET A 725 -27.03 39.56 -3.04
C MET A 725 -27.34 38.11 -2.64
N GLU A 726 -26.37 37.21 -2.77
CA GLU A 726 -26.48 35.82 -2.31
C GLU A 726 -26.69 35.75 -0.80
N VAL A 727 -25.91 36.51 -0.02
CA VAL A 727 -26.03 36.62 1.44
C VAL A 727 -27.44 37.06 1.84
N TRP A 728 -27.99 38.11 1.22
CA TRP A 728 -29.34 38.59 1.54
C TRP A 728 -30.44 37.58 1.18
N LYS A 729 -30.28 36.82 0.09
CA LYS A 729 -31.20 35.72 -0.26
C LYS A 729 -31.13 34.57 0.75
N GLU A 730 -29.94 34.26 1.27
CA GLU A 730 -29.72 33.25 2.30
C GLU A 730 -30.37 33.66 3.63
N ILE A 731 -30.09 34.86 4.12
CA ILE A 731 -30.72 35.43 5.33
C ILE A 731 -32.24 35.39 5.20
N GLY A 732 -32.79 35.81 4.06
CA GLY A 732 -34.23 35.76 3.82
C GLY A 732 -34.81 34.34 3.86
N ARG A 733 -34.05 33.31 3.43
CA ARG A 733 -34.46 31.90 3.51
C ARG A 733 -34.42 31.38 4.95
N GLU A 734 -33.36 31.68 5.70
CA GLU A 734 -33.19 31.27 7.10
C GLU A 734 -34.30 31.84 7.99
N VAL A 735 -34.59 33.14 7.87
CA VAL A 735 -35.67 33.82 8.60
C VAL A 735 -37.02 33.13 8.34
N ARG A 736 -37.30 32.72 7.10
CA ARG A 736 -38.50 31.96 6.75
C ARG A 736 -38.51 30.55 7.31
N ALA A 737 -37.36 29.87 7.31
CA ALA A 737 -37.21 28.50 7.82
C ALA A 737 -37.39 28.43 9.35
N GLU A 738 -36.98 29.46 10.08
CA GLU A 738 -37.19 29.59 11.53
C GLU A 738 -38.63 30.00 11.90
N GLY A 739 -39.49 30.30 10.91
CA GLY A 739 -40.85 30.75 11.13
C GLY A 739 -40.96 32.20 11.63
N VAL A 740 -39.89 32.98 11.50
CA VAL A 740 -39.86 34.40 11.87
C VAL A 740 -40.43 35.22 10.72
N ARG A 741 -41.39 36.10 11.03
CA ARG A 741 -41.98 37.01 10.05
C ARG A 741 -41.37 38.42 10.21
N PRO A 742 -40.71 38.98 9.18
CA PRO A 742 -40.22 40.36 9.21
C PRO A 742 -41.36 41.35 9.46
N VAL A 743 -41.05 42.49 10.08
CA VAL A 743 -41.99 43.62 10.12
C VAL A 743 -42.09 44.26 8.74
N THR A 744 -43.19 44.94 8.44
CA THR A 744 -43.44 45.53 7.11
C THR A 744 -42.28 46.37 6.56
N PRO A 745 -41.59 47.23 7.35
CA PRO A 745 -40.41 47.95 6.85
C PRO A 745 -39.26 47.03 6.42
N ASP A 746 -39.01 45.95 7.16
CA ASP A 746 -37.94 45.00 6.86
C ASP A 746 -38.30 44.12 5.66
N GLU A 747 -39.57 43.75 5.51
CA GLU A 747 -40.11 43.04 4.35
C GLU A 747 -39.95 43.87 3.07
N GLU A 748 -40.31 45.15 3.11
CA GLU A 748 -40.13 46.10 1.99
C GLU A 748 -38.65 46.30 1.63
N VAL A 749 -37.76 46.36 2.64
CA VAL A 749 -36.31 46.48 2.41
C VAL A 749 -35.74 45.20 1.79
N LEU A 750 -36.15 44.01 2.26
CA LEU A 750 -35.72 42.74 1.68
C LEU A 750 -36.19 42.58 0.22
N GLU A 751 -37.43 42.99 -0.08
CA GLU A 751 -37.95 43.01 -1.45
C GLU A 751 -37.19 44.00 -2.33
N THR A 752 -36.87 45.18 -1.80
CA THR A 752 -36.08 46.20 -2.52
C THR A 752 -34.68 45.67 -2.85
N ILE A 753 -34.01 45.02 -1.90
CA ILE A 753 -32.69 44.41 -2.11
C ILE A 753 -32.76 43.29 -3.14
N ALA A 754 -33.80 42.46 -3.12
CA ALA A 754 -34.01 41.42 -4.12
C ALA A 754 -34.21 42.01 -5.52
N GLN A 755 -35.01 43.08 -5.65
CA GLN A 755 -35.25 43.77 -6.93
C GLN A 755 -33.98 44.43 -7.48
N MET A 756 -33.22 45.12 -6.63
CA MET A 756 -31.91 45.69 -7.00
C MET A 756 -30.98 44.62 -7.57
N GLY A 757 -31.08 43.40 -7.04
CA GLY A 757 -30.26 42.32 -7.53
C GLY A 757 -30.67 41.73 -8.87
N GLU A 758 -31.97 41.56 -9.09
CA GLU A 758 -32.47 41.18 -10.40
C GLU A 758 -32.13 42.21 -11.48
N ASP A 759 -32.18 43.50 -11.14
CA ASP A 759 -31.82 44.58 -12.06
C ASP A 759 -30.31 44.60 -12.37
N THR A 760 -29.46 44.32 -11.38
CA THR A 760 -28.00 44.21 -11.57
C THR A 760 -27.65 43.05 -12.51
N VAL A 761 -28.28 41.88 -12.32
CA VAL A 761 -28.09 40.71 -13.19
C VAL A 761 -28.59 40.99 -14.62
N ARG A 762 -29.73 41.67 -14.76
CA ARG A 762 -30.28 42.05 -16.07
C ARG A 762 -29.34 43.00 -16.81
N ALA A 763 -28.84 44.03 -16.11
CA ALA A 763 -27.89 44.99 -16.69
C ALA A 763 -26.58 44.30 -17.13
N LEU A 764 -26.08 43.33 -16.35
CA LEU A 764 -24.91 42.54 -16.73
C LEU A 764 -25.17 41.71 -18.00
N ALA A 765 -26.32 41.04 -18.09
CA ALA A 765 -26.68 40.26 -19.27
C ALA A 765 -26.83 41.12 -20.53
N GLU A 766 -27.42 42.31 -20.41
CA GLU A 766 -27.53 43.29 -21.51
C GLU A 766 -26.15 43.77 -21.97
N GLN A 767 -25.25 44.08 -21.03
CA GLN A 767 -23.87 44.47 -21.34
C GLN A 767 -23.12 43.35 -22.07
N GLN A 768 -23.24 42.10 -21.62
CA GLN A 768 -22.60 40.94 -22.25
C GLN A 768 -23.14 40.68 -23.66
N ALA A 769 -24.45 40.75 -23.85
CA ALA A 769 -25.09 40.58 -25.16
C ALA A 769 -24.62 41.64 -26.17
N HIS A 770 -24.51 42.90 -25.73
CA HIS A 770 -24.01 43.99 -26.57
C HIS A 770 -22.55 43.76 -27.02
N MET A 771 -21.68 43.28 -26.12
CA MET A 771 -20.27 42.98 -26.46
C MET A 771 -20.17 41.90 -27.54
N LEU A 772 -20.96 40.82 -27.42
CA LEU A 772 -20.97 39.72 -28.39
C LEU A 772 -21.57 40.13 -29.74
N GLU A 773 -22.64 40.92 -29.73
CA GLU A 773 -23.26 41.42 -30.97
C GLU A 773 -22.29 42.35 -31.73
N SER A 774 -21.56 43.20 -31.01
CA SER A 774 -20.51 44.05 -31.58
C SER A 774 -19.40 43.23 -32.24
N GLN A 775 -18.93 42.16 -31.60
CA GLN A 775 -17.92 41.27 -32.18
C GLN A 775 -18.43 40.56 -33.44
N LYS A 776 -19.63 40.00 -33.39
CA LYS A 776 -20.24 39.33 -34.54
C LYS A 776 -20.39 40.28 -35.73
N HIS A 777 -20.73 41.54 -35.47
CA HIS A 777 -20.79 42.57 -36.51
C HIS A 777 -19.41 42.82 -37.13
N GLN A 778 -18.36 42.85 -36.31
CA GLN A 778 -16.99 43.03 -36.75
C GLN A 778 -16.46 41.83 -37.55
N ASP A 779 -16.70 40.59 -37.09
CA ASP A 779 -16.34 39.37 -37.81
C ASP A 779 -17.01 39.31 -39.19
N ILE A 780 -18.29 39.67 -39.28
CA ILE A 780 -19.01 39.75 -40.57
C ILE A 780 -18.38 40.81 -41.49
N CYS A 781 -17.92 41.93 -40.93
CA CYS A 781 -17.23 42.96 -41.72
C CYS A 781 -15.87 42.46 -42.23
N GLU A 782 -15.09 41.77 -41.39
CA GLU A 782 -13.80 41.19 -41.75
C GLU A 782 -13.93 40.03 -42.75
N GLU A 783 -14.94 39.18 -42.59
CA GLU A 783 -15.27 38.11 -43.54
C GLU A 783 -15.66 38.71 -44.90
N ARG A 784 -16.45 39.78 -44.92
CA ARG A 784 -16.79 40.50 -46.16
C ARG A 784 -15.55 41.06 -46.85
N LEU A 785 -14.63 41.66 -46.09
CA LEU A 785 -13.36 42.17 -46.60
C LEU A 785 -12.50 41.03 -47.19
N SER A 786 -12.34 39.94 -46.44
CA SER A 786 -11.60 38.74 -46.87
C SER A 786 -12.23 38.09 -48.11
N TYR A 787 -13.56 38.00 -48.16
CA TYR A 787 -14.30 37.49 -49.32
C TYR A 787 -14.11 38.38 -50.55
N THR A 788 -14.12 39.70 -50.38
CA THR A 788 -13.81 40.63 -51.49
C THR A 788 -12.38 40.49 -51.98
N GLU A 789 -11.42 40.21 -51.10
CA GLU A 789 -10.03 39.95 -51.46
C GLU A 789 -9.84 38.60 -52.18
N ILE A 790 -10.54 37.54 -51.75
CA ILE A 790 -10.55 36.25 -52.45
C ILE A 790 -11.19 36.39 -53.84
N CYS A 791 -12.28 37.14 -53.94
CA CYS A 791 -12.95 37.39 -55.21
C CYS A 791 -12.09 38.22 -56.17
N SER A 792 -11.36 39.23 -55.66
CA SER A 792 -10.43 40.01 -56.47
C SER A 792 -9.27 39.15 -56.96
N ASN A 793 -8.69 38.30 -56.10
CA ASN A 793 -7.65 37.34 -56.44
C ASN A 793 -8.12 36.31 -57.49
N ARG A 794 -9.33 35.75 -57.37
CA ARG A 794 -9.92 34.86 -58.38
C ARG A 794 -10.13 35.56 -59.72
N LYS A 795 -10.59 36.81 -59.70
CA LYS A 795 -10.75 37.64 -60.90
C LYS A 795 -9.40 37.94 -61.57
N GLN A 796 -8.34 38.13 -60.78
CA GLN A 796 -6.96 38.27 -61.26
C GLN A 796 -6.44 36.96 -61.88
N GLN A 797 -6.73 35.81 -61.27
CA GLN A 797 -6.38 34.48 -61.81
C GLN A 797 -7.12 34.19 -63.13
N GLU A 798 -8.40 34.53 -63.27
CA GLU A 798 -9.15 34.41 -64.54
C GLU A 798 -8.59 35.32 -65.65
N LEU A 799 -8.17 36.54 -65.33
CA LEU A 799 -7.51 37.44 -66.29
C LEU A 799 -6.15 36.87 -66.73
N THR A 800 -5.43 36.20 -65.84
CA THR A 800 -4.19 35.50 -66.14
C THR A 800 -4.43 34.25 -67.00
N ALA A 801 -5.52 33.52 -66.76
CA ALA A 801 -5.93 32.36 -67.55
C ALA A 801 -6.37 32.76 -68.99
N LYS A 802 -7.09 33.87 -69.14
CA LYS A 802 -7.46 34.41 -70.47
C LYS A 802 -6.26 34.96 -71.26
N SER A 803 -5.23 35.45 -70.55
CA SER A 803 -3.93 35.80 -71.15
C SER A 803 -3.19 34.55 -71.68
N TRP A 804 -3.31 33.42 -70.98
CA TRP A 804 -2.77 32.12 -71.40
C TRP A 804 -3.50 31.52 -72.61
N GLU A 805 -4.83 31.64 -72.69
CA GLU A 805 -5.63 31.22 -73.86
C GLU A 805 -5.24 31.98 -75.14
N HIS A 806 -4.85 33.25 -75.02
CA HIS A 806 -4.32 34.03 -76.15
C HIS A 806 -2.90 33.60 -76.57
N HIS A 807 -2.12 33.00 -75.66
CA HIS A 807 -0.80 32.42 -75.96
C HIS A 807 -0.92 31.03 -76.62
N VAL A 808 -1.89 30.22 -76.20
CA VAL A 808 -2.15 28.86 -76.72
C VAL A 808 -2.78 28.88 -78.13
N ALA A 809 -3.50 29.94 -78.50
CA ALA A 809 -4.02 30.12 -79.87
C ALA A 809 -2.93 30.41 -80.93
N LYS A 810 -1.67 30.65 -80.51
CA LYS A 810 -0.51 30.90 -81.41
C LYS A 810 0.31 29.65 -81.76
N THR A 811 -0.07 28.46 -81.29
CA THR A 811 0.69 27.21 -81.49
C THR A 811 -0.15 26.05 -82.05
N SER A 812 -1.23 26.36 -82.78
CA SER A 812 -2.08 25.37 -83.47
C SER A 812 -1.32 24.54 -84.51
N ASN A 813 -0.93 23.28 -84.21
CA ASN A 813 -0.59 22.30 -85.25
C ASN A 813 -0.72 20.82 -84.80
N TYR A 814 -1.55 20.07 -85.52
CA TYR A 814 -1.93 18.65 -85.37
C TYR A 814 -0.75 17.64 -85.30
N LYS A 815 0.48 18.07 -85.58
CA LYS A 815 1.69 17.24 -85.46
C LYS A 815 2.19 17.00 -84.03
N VAL A 816 1.82 17.85 -83.06
CA VAL A 816 2.32 17.76 -81.66
C VAL A 816 1.50 16.79 -80.80
N LEU A 817 0.33 16.34 -81.29
CA LEU A 817 -0.54 15.39 -80.60
C LEU A 817 -0.17 13.91 -80.77
N MET A 818 0.86 13.60 -81.57
CA MET A 818 1.38 12.24 -81.74
C MET A 818 2.73 12.00 -81.04
N GLU A 819 3.44 13.04 -80.58
CA GLU A 819 4.74 12.86 -79.90
C GLU A 819 4.64 12.77 -78.37
N ALA A 820 3.51 13.15 -77.76
CA ALA A 820 3.31 13.05 -76.32
C ALA A 820 2.93 11.63 -75.83
N ARG A 821 2.71 10.68 -76.75
CA ARG A 821 2.42 9.26 -76.42
C ARG A 821 3.66 8.37 -76.38
N GLU A 822 4.87 8.91 -76.63
CA GLU A 822 6.12 8.14 -76.65
C GLU A 822 7.16 8.56 -75.59
N LEU A 823 6.86 9.56 -74.75
CA LEU A 823 7.79 10.05 -73.72
C LEU A 823 7.39 9.66 -72.29
N GLN A 824 6.48 8.69 -72.14
CA GLN A 824 6.19 7.97 -70.89
C GLN A 824 7.15 6.77 -70.65
N GLU A 825 8.07 6.49 -71.57
CA GLU A 825 8.96 5.30 -71.49
C GLU A 825 10.47 5.57 -71.59
N LYS A 826 10.92 6.83 -71.59
CA LYS A 826 12.36 7.17 -71.75
C LYS A 826 12.96 8.11 -70.70
N SER A 827 12.49 8.05 -69.46
CA SER A 827 13.20 8.65 -68.31
C SER A 827 13.36 7.71 -67.11
N ILE A 828 13.36 6.39 -67.36
CA ILE A 828 14.08 5.39 -66.55
C ILE A 828 15.32 5.00 -67.37
N LYS A 829 16.39 5.80 -67.29
CA LYS A 829 17.81 5.43 -67.49
C LYS A 829 18.66 6.69 -67.56
N SER A 830 19.77 6.68 -66.81
CA SER A 830 20.82 7.71 -66.69
C SER A 830 20.42 8.89 -65.78
N SER A 831 21.11 9.24 -64.69
CA SER A 831 22.49 8.97 -64.32
C SER A 831 22.70 9.15 -62.81
N ARG A 832 23.26 8.11 -62.20
CA ARG A 832 24.10 8.11 -60.98
C ARG A 832 25.16 9.24 -61.04
N SER A 833 25.38 10.04 -59.99
CA SER A 833 26.31 9.82 -58.85
C SER A 833 27.35 10.97 -58.76
N ARG A 834 28.15 11.22 -57.70
CA ARG A 834 28.75 10.35 -56.67
C ARG A 834 29.61 11.18 -55.67
N VAL A 835 30.02 10.52 -54.57
CA VAL A 835 31.36 10.55 -53.90
C VAL A 835 31.66 11.75 -52.96
N LYS A 836 32.34 11.64 -51.80
CA LYS A 836 32.97 10.61 -50.91
C LYS A 836 33.37 11.37 -49.60
N HIS A 837 33.86 10.83 -48.48
CA HIS A 837 34.87 9.81 -48.10
C HIS A 837 34.57 9.39 -46.63
N GLU A 838 34.58 8.11 -46.23
CA GLU A 838 35.69 7.16 -45.94
C GLU A 838 36.28 7.27 -44.51
N ASP A 839 36.55 6.07 -43.97
CA ASP A 839 37.46 5.68 -42.87
C ASP A 839 36.92 5.74 -41.42
N SER A 840 37.09 4.72 -40.55
CA SER A 840 37.75 3.41 -40.66
C SER A 840 37.50 2.58 -39.38
N VAL A 841 37.17 1.29 -39.55
CA VAL A 841 37.70 0.08 -38.87
C VAL A 841 37.59 -0.04 -37.33
N PHE A 842 37.01 -1.15 -36.83
CA PHE A 842 37.70 -2.25 -36.12
C PHE A 842 36.72 -3.30 -35.54
N HIS A 843 37.07 -4.58 -35.69
CA HIS A 843 36.51 -5.69 -34.93
C HIS A 843 37.27 -5.87 -33.60
N SER A 844 36.61 -6.33 -32.53
CA SER A 844 37.24 -7.23 -31.57
C SER A 844 36.23 -8.00 -30.71
N THR A 845 36.30 -9.32 -30.87
CA THR A 845 35.86 -10.40 -30.00
C THR A 845 36.65 -10.46 -28.69
N GLN A 846 36.01 -10.70 -27.54
CA GLN A 846 36.41 -11.70 -26.50
C GLN A 846 35.64 -11.52 -25.16
N ILE A 847 35.30 -12.66 -24.56
CA ILE A 847 34.55 -12.86 -23.30
C ILE A 847 35.55 -13.20 -22.18
N VAL A 848 35.32 -12.73 -20.95
CA VAL A 848 36.10 -13.13 -19.75
C VAL A 848 35.16 -13.49 -18.59
N GLY A 849 35.31 -14.70 -18.01
CA GLY A 849 34.92 -14.95 -16.60
C GLY A 849 33.83 -15.99 -16.29
N LEU A 850 33.92 -17.23 -16.82
CA LEU A 850 33.40 -18.44 -16.17
C LEU A 850 34.07 -18.58 -14.75
N GLN A 851 33.42 -18.96 -13.64
CA GLN A 851 33.09 -20.33 -13.25
C GLN A 851 32.41 -20.38 -11.84
N THR A 852 31.33 -21.17 -11.72
CA THR A 852 30.99 -22.23 -10.71
C THR A 852 31.19 -22.00 -9.20
N THR A 853 30.50 -22.60 -8.21
CA THR A 853 29.35 -23.50 -7.99
C THR A 853 29.23 -23.71 -6.46
N HIS A 854 28.01 -23.95 -5.94
CA HIS A 854 27.68 -24.77 -4.74
C HIS A 854 27.98 -24.18 -3.33
N PHE A 855 27.23 -24.43 -2.23
CA PHE A 855 26.14 -25.35 -1.90
C PHE A 855 25.29 -24.77 -0.73
N CYS A 856 24.10 -25.34 -0.57
CA CYS A 856 23.04 -25.13 0.43
C CYS A 856 23.45 -25.26 1.92
N GLY A 857 22.74 -24.59 2.82
CA GLY A 857 22.71 -24.90 4.25
C GLY A 857 21.78 -23.96 5.02
N ARG A 858 20.68 -24.50 5.58
CA ARG A 858 19.86 -23.81 6.58
C ARG A 858 20.79 -23.37 7.73
N VAL A 859 20.96 -22.07 7.88
CA VAL A 859 21.44 -21.46 9.10
C VAL A 859 20.19 -20.98 9.83
N VAL A 860 19.97 -21.50 11.04
CA VAL A 860 19.03 -20.90 11.99
C VAL A 860 19.66 -19.56 12.36
N ALA A 861 19.19 -18.49 11.74
CA ALA A 861 19.52 -17.13 12.13
C ALA A 861 18.48 -16.68 13.17
N VAL A 862 18.97 -16.02 14.21
CA VAL A 862 18.18 -15.37 15.25
C VAL A 862 17.47 -14.17 14.61
N GLU A 863 16.30 -14.42 14.03
CA GLU A 863 15.32 -13.41 13.66
C GLU A 863 14.00 -13.82 14.31
N SER A 864 13.95 -13.90 15.65
CA SER A 864 12.70 -14.17 16.38
C SER A 864 11.81 -12.93 16.50
N THR A 865 12.23 -11.78 15.96
CA THR A 865 11.50 -10.52 16.08
C THR A 865 11.28 -9.92 14.68
N PRO A 866 10.03 -9.84 14.18
CA PRO A 866 9.69 -9.17 12.95
C PRO A 866 10.28 -7.76 12.91
N SER A 867 10.85 -7.38 11.78
CA SER A 867 11.46 -6.06 11.56
C SER A 867 10.51 -4.87 11.79
N HIS A 868 9.19 -5.11 11.75
CA HIS A 868 8.16 -4.13 12.11
C HIS A 868 7.99 -3.93 13.64
N LEU A 869 8.39 -4.91 14.48
CA LEU A 869 8.35 -4.84 15.95
C LEU A 869 9.69 -4.38 16.55
N VAL A 870 10.81 -4.60 15.85
CA VAL A 870 12.13 -4.06 16.22
C VAL A 870 12.24 -2.58 15.86
N GLY A 871 11.28 -2.04 15.09
CA GLY A 871 11.32 -0.67 14.62
C GLY A 871 12.57 -0.45 13.78
N GLY A 872 12.53 -0.79 12.49
CA GLY A 872 13.42 -0.12 11.55
C GLY A 872 13.37 1.40 11.83
N PRO A 873 14.47 2.16 11.69
CA PRO A 873 14.65 3.49 12.29
C PRO A 873 13.62 4.58 11.87
N LEU A 874 12.58 4.22 11.10
CA LEU A 874 11.61 5.10 10.46
C LEU A 874 10.17 4.55 10.50
N ALA A 875 9.87 3.42 11.15
CA ALA A 875 8.58 2.72 10.99
C ALA A 875 7.39 3.36 11.74
N ASN A 876 7.63 4.19 12.75
CA ASN A 876 6.58 4.84 13.56
C ASN A 876 6.65 6.38 13.56
N THR A 877 7.49 7.00 12.71
CA THR A 877 7.61 8.46 12.62
C THR A 877 6.43 9.16 11.95
N GLU A 878 5.55 8.44 11.23
CA GLU A 878 4.36 9.04 10.60
C GLU A 878 3.33 9.53 11.63
N LEU A 879 3.10 8.79 12.73
CA LEU A 879 2.16 9.18 13.80
C LEU A 879 2.56 10.45 14.57
N ALA A 880 3.86 10.77 14.66
CA ALA A 880 4.33 12.01 15.28
C ALA A 880 4.27 13.20 14.32
N LEU A 881 4.22 12.94 13.01
CA LEU A 881 4.02 13.96 11.98
C LEU A 881 2.53 14.28 11.78
N GLU A 882 1.64 13.31 12.00
CA GLU A 882 0.17 13.53 12.03
C GLU A 882 -0.26 14.51 13.14
N THR A 883 0.53 14.64 14.23
CA THR A 883 0.18 15.49 15.38
C THR A 883 0.82 16.88 15.37
N VAL A 884 1.78 17.15 14.47
CA VAL A 884 2.40 18.48 14.34
C VAL A 884 1.69 19.22 13.19
N PRO A 885 0.84 20.22 13.48
CA PRO A 885 0.19 20.98 12.42
C PRO A 885 1.26 21.68 11.58
N ILE A 886 1.19 21.54 10.26
CA ILE A 886 1.99 22.35 9.33
C ILE A 886 1.49 23.80 9.48
N ARG A 887 2.20 24.60 10.29
CA ARG A 887 1.90 26.01 10.55
C ARG A 887 2.56 26.93 9.51
N GLY A 888 2.30 26.70 8.22
CA GLY A 888 2.67 27.65 7.18
C GLY A 888 1.58 28.70 7.01
N GLY A 889 1.90 29.99 7.02
CA GLY A 889 0.91 31.08 6.94
C GLY A 889 0.04 31.03 5.69
N ALA A 890 0.60 30.65 4.53
CA ALA A 890 -0.17 30.47 3.29
C ALA A 890 -1.06 29.21 3.33
N LEU A 891 -0.68 28.22 4.15
CA LEU A 891 -1.38 26.96 4.34
C LEU A 891 -2.48 27.05 5.42
N GLN A 892 -2.37 27.97 6.39
CA GLN A 892 -3.39 28.22 7.42
C GLN A 892 -4.57 29.07 6.93
N ALA A 893 -4.33 30.01 6.02
CA ALA A 893 -5.38 30.86 5.45
C ALA A 893 -6.36 30.12 4.49
N CYS A 894 -6.13 28.82 4.26
CA CYS A 894 -7.09 27.87 3.68
C CYS A 894 -7.58 26.90 4.78
N PRO A 895 -8.62 27.24 5.57
CA PRO A 895 -9.12 26.39 6.64
C PRO A 895 -9.66 25.01 6.19
N ALA A 896 -9.96 24.81 4.90
CA ALA A 896 -10.28 23.50 4.38
C ALA A 896 -9.01 22.64 4.17
N ARG A 897 -8.90 21.56 4.96
CA ARG A 897 -8.00 20.39 4.79
C ARG A 897 -6.58 20.40 5.39
N ALA A 898 -6.34 21.08 6.51
CA ALA A 898 -5.06 20.93 7.23
C ALA A 898 -4.80 19.51 7.81
N GLN A 899 -5.80 18.61 7.85
CA GLN A 899 -5.62 17.17 8.13
C GLN A 899 -5.32 16.32 6.88
N ASP A 900 -5.41 16.88 5.66
CA ASP A 900 -5.16 16.17 4.40
C ASP A 900 -3.86 16.60 3.71
N LEU A 901 -2.86 17.06 4.46
CA LEU A 901 -1.50 17.19 3.93
C LEU A 901 -0.87 15.83 3.56
N GLU A 902 -1.47 14.73 4.01
CA GLU A 902 -1.21 13.36 3.53
C GLU A 902 -2.23 12.85 2.50
N HIS A 903 -3.23 13.66 2.13
CA HIS A 903 -4.31 13.27 1.23
C HIS A 903 -4.56 14.33 0.15
N PHE A 904 -3.72 14.27 -0.89
CA PHE A 904 -4.16 14.64 -2.23
C PHE A 904 -5.27 13.67 -2.66
N HIS A 905 -6.50 13.89 -2.20
CA HIS A 905 -7.80 13.43 -2.70
C HIS A 905 -8.82 13.53 -1.55
N ARG A 906 -9.83 14.44 -1.62
CA ARG A 906 -11.20 14.29 -1.05
C ARG A 906 -11.91 15.59 -0.66
N SER A 907 -12.79 16.14 -1.49
CA SER A 907 -13.94 16.95 -1.00
C SER A 907 -14.94 17.36 -2.10
N SER A 908 -15.14 16.54 -3.12
CA SER A 908 -16.47 16.44 -3.77
C SER A 908 -17.08 15.04 -3.55
N GLU A 909 -16.59 14.38 -2.52
CA GLU A 909 -16.37 12.96 -2.55
C GLU A 909 -17.21 12.19 -1.53
N GLU A 910 -18.06 12.74 -0.66
CA GLU A 910 -18.80 11.83 0.25
C GLU A 910 -19.90 11.01 -0.43
N THR A 911 -20.65 11.59 -1.36
CA THR A 911 -21.65 10.87 -2.16
C THR A 911 -21.00 10.16 -3.35
N ALA A 912 -19.99 10.80 -3.96
CA ALA A 912 -19.21 10.21 -5.04
C ALA A 912 -18.27 9.10 -4.55
N GLU A 913 -17.65 9.17 -3.37
CA GLU A 913 -16.81 8.12 -2.74
C GLU A 913 -17.61 6.97 -2.23
N LYS A 914 -18.86 7.13 -1.82
CA LYS A 914 -19.65 5.93 -1.54
C LYS A 914 -19.77 5.08 -2.81
N LEU A 915 -19.94 5.73 -3.97
CA LEU A 915 -19.86 5.10 -5.30
C LEU A 915 -18.42 4.78 -5.74
N LYS A 916 -17.41 5.62 -5.45
CA LYS A 916 -16.01 5.50 -5.86
C LYS A 916 -15.28 4.45 -5.02
N ARG A 917 -15.49 4.38 -3.70
CA ARG A 917 -15.06 3.28 -2.82
C ARG A 917 -15.77 1.98 -3.18
N GLN A 918 -17.04 1.98 -3.56
CA GLN A 918 -17.68 0.78 -4.12
C GLN A 918 -17.07 0.38 -5.48
N LYS A 919 -16.77 1.34 -6.37
CA LYS A 919 -16.14 1.12 -7.69
C LYS A 919 -14.69 0.64 -7.54
N ILE A 920 -13.89 1.27 -6.68
CA ILE A 920 -12.50 0.94 -6.33
C ILE A 920 -12.45 -0.42 -5.62
N SER A 921 -13.34 -0.68 -4.65
CA SER A 921 -13.44 -1.99 -4.00
C SER A 921 -13.80 -3.10 -4.99
N ARG A 922 -14.68 -2.82 -5.97
CA ARG A 922 -14.99 -3.77 -7.06
C ARG A 922 -13.83 -3.96 -8.03
N MET A 923 -13.06 -2.92 -8.32
CA MET A 923 -11.93 -2.99 -9.23
C MET A 923 -10.71 -3.67 -8.60
N GLU A 924 -10.35 -3.35 -7.36
CA GLU A 924 -9.26 -3.99 -6.60
C GLU A 924 -9.56 -5.47 -6.27
N LYS A 925 -10.85 -5.84 -6.29
CA LYS A 925 -11.27 -7.24 -6.28
C LYS A 925 -10.79 -7.96 -7.55
N VAL A 926 -10.96 -7.39 -8.74
CA VAL A 926 -10.74 -8.08 -10.02
C VAL A 926 -9.39 -7.75 -10.66
N ILE A 927 -8.72 -6.67 -10.27
CA ILE A 927 -7.43 -6.22 -10.82
C ILE A 927 -6.39 -6.05 -9.71
N ASN A 928 -5.15 -6.37 -10.06
CA ASN A 928 -3.96 -6.01 -9.31
C ASN A 928 -3.10 -5.08 -10.17
N CYS A 929 -2.82 -3.88 -9.67
CA CYS A 929 -2.06 -2.83 -10.36
C CYS A 929 -1.04 -2.26 -9.37
N PHE A 930 0.24 -2.60 -9.53
CA PHE A 930 1.29 -2.18 -8.60
C PHE A 930 1.65 -0.70 -8.73
N LYS A 931 1.54 -0.14 -9.93
CA LYS A 931 1.83 1.28 -10.21
C LYS A 931 0.69 1.89 -11.02
N LYS A 932 -0.21 2.62 -10.33
CA LYS A 932 -1.29 3.39 -10.97
C LYS A 932 -0.66 4.53 -11.78
N ARG A 933 -1.10 4.69 -13.04
CA ARG A 933 -0.61 5.66 -14.02
C ARG A 933 -1.83 6.28 -14.72
N PRO A 934 -2.53 7.21 -14.06
CA PRO A 934 -3.76 7.80 -14.59
C PRO A 934 -3.55 8.54 -15.92
N ASP A 935 -2.31 8.93 -16.24
CA ASP A 935 -1.94 9.64 -17.48
C ASP A 935 -1.35 8.71 -18.57
N ALA A 936 -1.30 7.40 -18.34
CA ALA A 936 -0.82 6.45 -19.35
C ALA A 936 -1.62 6.59 -20.66
N ALA A 937 -0.93 6.58 -21.79
CA ALA A 937 -1.53 6.63 -23.12
C ALA A 937 -2.41 5.40 -23.40
N ALA A 938 -1.99 4.23 -22.90
CA ALA A 938 -2.72 2.98 -23.10
C ALA A 938 -2.74 2.11 -21.83
N ARG A 939 -3.74 1.22 -21.75
CA ARG A 939 -3.85 0.21 -20.69
C ARG A 939 -3.54 -1.18 -21.21
N LEU A 940 -2.70 -1.95 -20.52
CA LEU A 940 -2.39 -3.34 -20.84
C LEU A 940 -3.08 -4.28 -19.84
N LEU A 941 -4.10 -5.01 -20.29
CA LEU A 941 -4.79 -6.00 -19.47
C LEU A 941 -4.12 -7.37 -19.62
N CYS A 942 -3.55 -7.87 -18.53
CA CYS A 942 -2.81 -9.13 -18.49
C CYS A 942 -3.62 -10.24 -17.80
N PHE A 943 -3.90 -11.31 -18.53
CA PHE A 943 -4.60 -12.50 -18.03
C PHE A 943 -3.62 -13.61 -17.65
N PRO A 944 -3.70 -14.14 -16.41
CA PRO A 944 -2.77 -15.18 -15.96
C PRO A 944 -3.02 -16.54 -16.62
N TRP A 945 -1.97 -17.37 -16.64
CA TRP A 945 -2.07 -18.78 -17.02
C TRP A 945 -2.84 -19.60 -15.95
N ALA A 946 -3.18 -20.86 -16.26
CA ALA A 946 -3.93 -21.73 -15.34
C ALA A 946 -3.15 -21.92 -14.02
N GLY A 947 -3.82 -21.73 -12.88
CA GLY A 947 -3.18 -21.74 -11.57
C GLY A 947 -2.29 -20.53 -11.26
N GLY A 948 -2.06 -19.63 -12.22
CA GLY A 948 -1.28 -18.41 -12.06
C GLY A 948 -2.06 -17.32 -11.30
N GLY A 949 -1.32 -16.54 -10.52
CA GLY A 949 -1.82 -15.31 -9.88
C GLY A 949 -1.56 -14.06 -10.72
N SER A 950 -2.12 -12.94 -10.28
CA SER A 950 -1.95 -11.61 -10.90
C SER A 950 -0.56 -11.02 -10.69
N ILE A 951 0.16 -11.41 -9.62
CA ILE A 951 1.42 -10.79 -9.18
C ILE A 951 2.51 -10.74 -10.27
N HIS A 952 2.67 -11.79 -11.07
CA HIS A 952 3.73 -11.83 -12.10
C HIS A 952 3.57 -10.70 -13.11
N TYR A 953 2.34 -10.46 -13.59
CA TYR A 953 2.06 -9.40 -14.54
C TYR A 953 1.94 -8.03 -13.88
N ALA A 954 1.48 -7.95 -12.63
CA ALA A 954 1.43 -6.68 -11.91
C ALA A 954 2.84 -6.04 -11.79
N ARG A 955 3.89 -6.87 -11.66
CA ARG A 955 5.30 -6.44 -11.69
C ARG A 955 5.72 -5.78 -13.01
N TRP A 956 5.09 -6.11 -14.14
CA TRP A 956 5.42 -5.47 -15.42
C TRP A 956 5.15 -3.95 -15.39
N GLY A 957 4.21 -3.48 -14.56
CA GLY A 957 4.01 -2.05 -14.31
C GLY A 957 5.23 -1.33 -13.71
N ASN A 958 6.17 -2.06 -13.11
CA ASN A 958 7.45 -1.51 -12.62
C ASN A 958 8.57 -1.57 -13.67
N LEU A 959 8.44 -2.43 -14.70
CA LEU A 959 9.44 -2.65 -15.74
C LEU A 959 9.14 -1.85 -17.03
N MET A 960 7.87 -1.50 -17.27
CA MET A 960 7.41 -0.79 -18.47
C MET A 960 7.43 0.74 -18.31
N ASP A 961 7.57 1.44 -19.44
CA ASP A 961 7.54 2.91 -19.57
C ASP A 961 6.25 3.52 -19.00
N SER A 962 6.32 4.72 -18.41
CA SER A 962 5.19 5.48 -17.85
C SER A 962 3.98 5.66 -18.77
N SER A 963 4.14 5.53 -20.08
CA SER A 963 3.06 5.58 -21.09
C SER A 963 2.07 4.41 -21.03
N ILE A 964 2.39 3.30 -20.35
CA ILE A 964 1.51 2.11 -20.27
C ILE A 964 1.12 1.83 -18.81
N GLU A 965 -0.17 1.67 -18.55
CA GLU A 965 -0.70 1.21 -17.25
C GLU A 965 -1.06 -0.29 -17.31
N VAL A 966 -0.51 -1.10 -16.40
CA VAL A 966 -0.68 -2.57 -16.44
C VAL A 966 -1.74 -3.05 -15.45
N TYR A 967 -2.81 -3.67 -15.96
CA TYR A 967 -3.87 -4.29 -15.17
C TYR A 967 -3.75 -5.80 -15.19
N ALA A 968 -3.28 -6.40 -14.10
CA ALA A 968 -3.20 -7.85 -13.98
C ALA A 968 -4.50 -8.42 -13.39
N VAL A 969 -5.17 -9.30 -14.13
CA VAL A 969 -6.48 -9.85 -13.75
C VAL A 969 -6.35 -10.86 -12.60
N LYS A 970 -7.15 -10.65 -11.55
CA LYS A 970 -7.26 -11.46 -10.34
C LYS A 970 -8.54 -12.31 -10.37
N LEU A 971 -8.37 -13.56 -10.76
CA LEU A 971 -9.46 -14.53 -10.90
C LEU A 971 -9.90 -15.10 -9.53
N SER A 972 -11.15 -15.55 -9.41
CA SER A 972 -11.70 -16.11 -8.17
C SER A 972 -11.08 -17.46 -7.77
N GLY A 973 -11.04 -17.75 -6.46
CA GLY A 973 -10.50 -19.00 -5.91
C GLY A 973 -8.99 -19.01 -5.66
N ARG A 974 -8.29 -17.88 -5.84
CA ARG A 974 -6.85 -17.74 -5.58
C ARG A 974 -6.49 -16.34 -5.07
N GLU A 975 -5.26 -16.18 -4.60
CA GLU A 975 -4.75 -14.92 -4.01
C GLU A 975 -5.70 -14.38 -2.92
N SER A 976 -6.00 -13.08 -2.91
CA SER A 976 -6.94 -12.47 -1.95
C SER A 976 -8.40 -12.93 -2.14
N ARG A 977 -8.69 -13.75 -3.16
CA ARG A 977 -10.02 -14.29 -3.49
C ARG A 977 -10.13 -15.80 -3.28
N VAL A 978 -9.25 -16.40 -2.47
CA VAL A 978 -9.19 -17.86 -2.23
C VAL A 978 -10.48 -18.47 -1.67
N LYS A 979 -11.28 -17.67 -0.94
CA LYS A 979 -12.58 -18.11 -0.37
C LYS A 979 -13.72 -18.11 -1.38
N GLU A 980 -13.55 -17.48 -2.55
CA GLU A 980 -14.57 -17.46 -3.60
C GLU A 980 -14.54 -18.75 -4.44
N PRO A 981 -15.68 -19.22 -4.95
CA PRO A 981 -15.70 -20.41 -5.80
C PRO A 981 -14.93 -20.17 -7.12
N PHE A 982 -14.28 -21.22 -7.61
CA PHE A 982 -13.64 -21.19 -8.92
C PHE A 982 -14.65 -20.92 -10.04
N PRO A 983 -14.26 -20.21 -11.11
CA PRO A 983 -15.12 -20.05 -12.28
C PRO A 983 -15.43 -21.41 -12.90
N LYS A 984 -16.68 -21.60 -13.34
CA LYS A 984 -17.14 -22.85 -13.97
C LYS A 984 -17.16 -22.77 -15.50
N SER A 985 -17.05 -21.57 -16.08
CA SER A 985 -17.07 -21.35 -17.52
C SER A 985 -16.29 -20.10 -17.91
N MET A 986 -15.87 -20.02 -19.18
CA MET A 986 -15.15 -18.85 -19.70
C MET A 986 -16.02 -17.59 -19.64
N GLN A 987 -17.32 -17.75 -19.92
CA GLN A 987 -18.28 -16.64 -19.89
C GLN A 987 -18.34 -15.98 -18.51
N GLN A 988 -18.31 -16.76 -17.42
CA GLN A 988 -18.29 -16.18 -16.06
C GLN A 988 -17.07 -15.30 -15.80
N ILE A 989 -15.90 -15.68 -16.34
CA ILE A 989 -14.68 -14.88 -16.22
C ILE A 989 -14.81 -13.58 -17.02
N VAL A 990 -15.24 -13.70 -18.28
CA VAL A 990 -15.42 -12.55 -19.18
C VAL A 990 -16.46 -11.58 -18.63
N ASP A 991 -17.62 -12.07 -18.17
CA ASP A 991 -18.68 -11.24 -17.59
C ASP A 991 -18.19 -10.48 -16.36
N GLU A 992 -17.46 -11.14 -15.45
CA GLU A 992 -16.93 -10.48 -14.25
C GLU A 992 -15.88 -9.42 -14.63
N VAL A 993 -14.92 -9.75 -15.51
CA VAL A 993 -13.86 -8.82 -15.90
C VAL A 993 -14.44 -7.62 -16.68
N VAL A 994 -15.29 -7.87 -17.68
CA VAL A 994 -15.87 -6.81 -18.51
C VAL A 994 -16.84 -5.96 -17.71
N SER A 995 -17.70 -6.53 -16.86
CA SER A 995 -18.64 -5.72 -16.07
C SER A 995 -17.94 -4.73 -15.13
N VAL A 996 -16.74 -5.08 -14.66
CA VAL A 996 -15.93 -4.20 -13.80
C VAL A 996 -15.11 -3.19 -14.62
N LEU A 997 -14.54 -3.60 -15.76
CA LEU A 997 -13.56 -2.78 -16.50
C LEU A 997 -14.15 -2.00 -17.68
N LEU A 998 -15.38 -2.28 -18.11
CA LEU A 998 -15.99 -1.61 -19.28
C LEU A 998 -15.91 -0.07 -19.26
N PRO A 999 -16.12 0.64 -18.13
CA PRO A 999 -15.94 2.08 -18.09
C PRO A 999 -14.51 2.50 -18.40
N GLU A 1000 -13.53 1.85 -17.77
CA GLU A 1000 -12.10 2.15 -17.97
C GLU A 1000 -11.70 1.86 -19.42
N LEU A 1001 -12.14 0.75 -20.00
CA LEU A 1001 -11.84 0.38 -21.38
C LEU A 1001 -12.44 1.32 -22.43
N LYS A 1002 -13.42 2.17 -22.06
CA LYS A 1002 -13.97 3.20 -22.94
C LYS A 1002 -13.20 4.52 -22.88
N GLU A 1003 -12.50 4.78 -21.79
CA GLU A 1003 -11.80 6.04 -21.57
C GLU A 1003 -10.48 6.11 -22.33
N LYS A 1004 -9.80 4.97 -22.52
CA LYS A 1004 -8.47 4.92 -23.13
C LYS A 1004 -8.29 3.72 -24.04
N PRO A 1005 -7.40 3.82 -25.04
CA PRO A 1005 -6.89 2.67 -25.77
C PRO A 1005 -6.41 1.58 -24.82
N PHE A 1006 -6.74 0.33 -25.14
CA PHE A 1006 -6.32 -0.80 -24.35
C PHE A 1006 -5.81 -1.94 -25.23
N ALA A 1007 -4.85 -2.70 -24.71
CA ALA A 1007 -4.39 -3.93 -25.29
C ALA A 1007 -4.56 -5.08 -24.31
N LEU A 1008 -4.68 -6.30 -24.84
CA LEU A 1008 -4.83 -7.49 -24.03
C LEU A 1008 -3.62 -8.39 -24.21
N PHE A 1009 -3.04 -8.85 -23.10
CA PHE A 1009 -2.01 -9.86 -23.06
C PHE A 1009 -2.51 -11.08 -22.30
N GLY A 1010 -2.22 -12.28 -22.79
CA GLY A 1010 -2.51 -13.49 -22.05
C GLY A 1010 -1.56 -14.63 -22.40
N HIS A 1011 -1.20 -15.44 -21.40
CA HIS A 1011 -0.39 -16.63 -21.59
C HIS A 1011 -1.17 -17.92 -21.29
N SER A 1012 -1.10 -18.91 -22.19
CA SER A 1012 -1.77 -20.21 -22.06
C SER A 1012 -3.29 -20.04 -21.84
N PHE A 1013 -3.81 -20.42 -20.68
CA PHE A 1013 -5.18 -20.13 -20.25
C PHE A 1013 -5.56 -18.64 -20.40
N GLY A 1014 -4.62 -17.74 -20.08
CA GLY A 1014 -4.81 -16.30 -20.20
C GLY A 1014 -4.97 -15.84 -21.63
N ALA A 1015 -4.30 -16.47 -22.61
CA ALA A 1015 -4.44 -16.13 -24.04
C ALA A 1015 -5.86 -16.43 -24.55
N MET A 1016 -6.44 -17.52 -24.06
CA MET A 1016 -7.81 -17.92 -24.40
C MET A 1016 -8.83 -16.98 -23.76
N THR A 1017 -8.55 -16.56 -22.52
CA THR A 1017 -9.37 -15.62 -21.77
C THR A 1017 -9.32 -14.21 -22.38
N SER A 1018 -8.13 -13.76 -22.81
CA SER A 1018 -7.96 -12.47 -23.48
C SER A 1018 -8.70 -12.44 -24.83
N TYR A 1019 -8.63 -13.51 -25.62
CA TYR A 1019 -9.42 -13.61 -26.85
C TYR A 1019 -10.93 -13.62 -26.60
N ALA A 1020 -11.42 -14.43 -25.64
CA ALA A 1020 -12.84 -14.46 -25.30
C ALA A 1020 -13.34 -13.08 -24.82
N THR A 1021 -12.49 -12.36 -24.09
CA THR A 1021 -12.77 -10.98 -23.66
C THR A 1021 -12.84 -10.02 -24.85
N ALA A 1022 -11.90 -10.11 -25.81
CA ALA A 1022 -11.92 -9.30 -27.03
C ALA A 1022 -13.16 -9.58 -27.89
N GLU A 1023 -13.53 -10.85 -28.08
CA GLU A 1023 -14.73 -11.27 -28.81
C GLU A 1023 -16.01 -10.72 -28.17
N TYR A 1024 -16.11 -10.82 -26.85
CA TYR A 1024 -17.26 -10.29 -26.11
C TYR A 1024 -17.34 -8.76 -26.18
N LEU A 1025 -16.23 -8.04 -25.97
CA LEU A 1025 -16.18 -6.58 -26.08
C LEU A 1025 -16.59 -6.11 -27.48
N LYS A 1026 -16.12 -6.79 -28.53
CA LYS A 1026 -16.47 -6.44 -29.91
C LYS A 1026 -17.95 -6.70 -30.21
N ARG A 1027 -18.47 -7.88 -29.85
CA ARG A 1027 -19.85 -8.27 -30.18
C ARG A 1027 -20.90 -7.54 -29.36
N VAL A 1028 -20.65 -7.32 -28.07
CA VAL A 1028 -21.65 -6.80 -27.13
C VAL A 1028 -21.53 -5.29 -26.96
N HIS A 1029 -20.31 -4.75 -26.99
CA HIS A 1029 -20.05 -3.33 -26.70
C HIS A 1029 -19.48 -2.55 -27.88
N ASN A 1030 -19.20 -3.20 -29.02
CA ASN A 1030 -18.51 -2.63 -30.17
C ASN A 1030 -17.17 -1.95 -29.80
N LEU A 1031 -16.50 -2.47 -28.78
CA LEU A 1031 -15.17 -2.05 -28.34
C LEU A 1031 -14.14 -3.08 -28.75
N GLU A 1032 -12.95 -2.62 -29.08
CA GLU A 1032 -11.88 -3.48 -29.58
C GLU A 1032 -10.53 -3.04 -29.00
N PRO A 1033 -9.64 -3.99 -28.62
CA PRO A 1033 -8.30 -3.61 -28.22
C PRO A 1033 -7.51 -3.01 -29.40
N VAL A 1034 -6.58 -2.10 -29.11
CA VAL A 1034 -5.63 -1.61 -30.14
C VAL A 1034 -4.61 -2.66 -30.54
N HIS A 1035 -4.36 -3.64 -29.67
CA HIS A 1035 -3.51 -4.78 -29.96
C HIS A 1035 -3.89 -6.00 -29.10
N LEU A 1036 -3.82 -7.20 -29.68
CA LEU A 1036 -4.02 -8.46 -28.96
C LEU A 1036 -2.72 -9.28 -28.95
N PHE A 1037 -2.17 -9.55 -27.77
CA PHE A 1037 -0.96 -10.34 -27.56
C PHE A 1037 -1.32 -11.70 -26.94
N LEU A 1038 -1.00 -12.77 -27.66
CA LEU A 1038 -1.38 -14.15 -27.30
C LEU A 1038 -0.10 -14.99 -27.15
N SER A 1039 0.08 -15.62 -25.99
CA SER A 1039 1.32 -16.32 -25.69
C SER A 1039 1.06 -17.79 -25.33
N GLY A 1040 1.79 -18.72 -25.95
CA GLY A 1040 1.80 -20.14 -25.57
C GLY A 1040 0.42 -20.83 -25.63
N ALA A 1041 -0.39 -20.54 -26.65
CA ALA A 1041 -1.71 -21.15 -26.81
C ALA A 1041 -2.14 -21.24 -28.29
N SER A 1042 -2.84 -22.33 -28.64
CA SER A 1042 -3.55 -22.46 -29.92
C SER A 1042 -4.90 -21.74 -29.89
N ALA A 1043 -5.40 -21.30 -31.03
CA ALA A 1043 -6.75 -20.73 -31.14
C ALA A 1043 -7.84 -21.72 -30.65
N PRO A 1044 -8.94 -21.25 -30.04
CA PRO A 1044 -9.95 -22.13 -29.44
C PRO A 1044 -10.66 -23.04 -30.43
N TYR A 1045 -10.72 -22.62 -31.69
CA TYR A 1045 -11.32 -23.39 -32.78
C TYR A 1045 -10.30 -24.25 -33.56
N SER A 1046 -9.02 -24.28 -33.16
CA SER A 1046 -8.00 -25.14 -33.77
C SER A 1046 -8.31 -26.62 -33.55
N GLU A 1047 -8.09 -27.43 -34.59
CA GLU A 1047 -8.27 -28.88 -34.53
C GLU A 1047 -7.26 -29.55 -33.57
N ILE A 1048 -6.04 -29.00 -33.44
CA ILE A 1048 -5.05 -29.52 -32.49
C ILE A 1048 -5.57 -29.37 -31.05
N ARG A 1049 -6.22 -28.24 -30.75
CA ARG A 1049 -6.83 -27.97 -29.45
C ARG A 1049 -8.05 -28.86 -29.17
N LYS A 1050 -8.98 -28.98 -30.13
CA LYS A 1050 -10.20 -29.78 -29.97
C LYS A 1050 -9.91 -31.26 -29.72
N ASN A 1051 -8.82 -31.75 -30.29
CA ASN A 1051 -8.39 -33.14 -30.14
C ASN A 1051 -7.41 -33.36 -28.97
N ALA A 1052 -7.06 -32.30 -28.23
CA ALA A 1052 -6.18 -32.43 -27.07
C ALA A 1052 -6.89 -33.20 -25.93
N PRO A 1053 -6.18 -34.10 -25.23
CA PRO A 1053 -6.76 -34.83 -24.12
C PRO A 1053 -7.12 -33.88 -22.98
N LYS A 1054 -8.28 -34.12 -22.36
CA LYS A 1054 -8.73 -33.37 -21.18
C LYS A 1054 -7.85 -33.70 -19.98
N ARG A 1055 -7.03 -32.73 -19.57
CA ARG A 1055 -6.10 -32.85 -18.44
C ARG A 1055 -6.81 -32.62 -17.12
N SER A 1056 -7.89 -31.83 -17.09
CA SER A 1056 -8.68 -31.62 -15.86
C SER A 1056 -9.32 -32.90 -15.30
N GLU A 1057 -9.57 -33.89 -16.17
CA GLU A 1057 -10.19 -35.18 -15.83
C GLU A 1057 -9.16 -36.26 -15.43
N LEU A 1058 -7.85 -35.98 -15.52
CA LEU A 1058 -6.79 -36.91 -15.11
C LEU A 1058 -6.80 -37.14 -13.59
N SER A 1059 -6.37 -38.33 -13.18
CA SER A 1059 -6.05 -38.59 -11.77
C SER A 1059 -4.95 -37.63 -11.29
N ASP A 1060 -4.87 -37.36 -9.99
CA ASP A 1060 -3.85 -36.44 -9.44
C ASP A 1060 -2.42 -36.91 -9.76
N GLU A 1061 -2.18 -38.21 -9.83
CA GLU A 1061 -0.88 -38.81 -10.16
C GLU A 1061 -0.49 -38.58 -11.63
N GLU A 1062 -1.41 -38.86 -12.56
CA GLU A 1062 -1.22 -38.60 -14.00
C GLU A 1062 -1.10 -37.10 -14.28
N PHE A 1063 -1.87 -36.29 -13.55
CA PHE A 1063 -1.83 -34.84 -13.65
C PHE A 1063 -0.48 -34.29 -13.17
N LEU A 1064 0.07 -34.80 -12.07
CA LEU A 1064 1.37 -34.38 -11.55
C LEU A 1064 2.51 -34.77 -12.50
N HIS A 1065 2.42 -35.96 -13.12
CA HIS A 1065 3.38 -36.38 -14.14
C HIS A 1065 3.37 -35.43 -15.35
N TRP A 1066 2.17 -35.08 -15.84
CA TRP A 1066 2.00 -34.11 -16.91
C TRP A 1066 2.50 -32.71 -16.53
N LEU A 1067 2.20 -32.24 -15.32
CA LEU A 1067 2.64 -30.94 -14.81
C LEU A 1067 4.18 -30.85 -14.72
N THR A 1068 4.83 -31.95 -14.33
CA THR A 1068 6.29 -32.05 -14.28
C THR A 1068 6.91 -31.99 -15.68
N ALA A 1069 6.25 -32.58 -16.68
CA ALA A 1069 6.70 -32.59 -18.07
C ALA A 1069 6.57 -31.23 -18.78
N ILE A 1070 5.53 -30.45 -18.46
CA ILE A 1070 5.32 -29.10 -19.01
C ILE A 1070 6.26 -28.04 -18.39
N GLY A 1071 6.69 -28.25 -17.15
CA GLY A 1071 7.57 -27.32 -16.44
C GLY A 1071 6.85 -26.07 -15.90
N GLY A 1072 7.62 -25.12 -15.36
CA GLY A 1072 7.15 -23.83 -14.84
C GLY A 1072 6.50 -23.83 -13.45
N THR A 1073 6.29 -25.01 -12.88
CA THR A 1073 6.10 -25.19 -11.43
C THR A 1073 7.46 -25.55 -10.83
N PRO A 1074 8.00 -24.76 -9.88
CA PRO A 1074 9.27 -25.04 -9.24
C PRO A 1074 9.32 -26.46 -8.66
N PRO A 1075 10.42 -27.22 -8.80
CA PRO A 1075 10.55 -28.56 -8.24
C PRO A 1075 10.24 -28.63 -6.74
N GLU A 1076 10.47 -27.53 -6.02
CA GLU A 1076 10.21 -27.37 -4.59
C GLU A 1076 8.70 -27.37 -4.27
N ILE A 1077 7.87 -26.85 -5.18
CA ILE A 1077 6.40 -26.90 -5.07
C ILE A 1077 5.91 -28.32 -5.37
N LEU A 1078 6.45 -28.95 -6.41
CA LEU A 1078 6.14 -30.35 -6.75
C LEU A 1078 6.60 -31.33 -5.66
N ALA A 1079 7.65 -30.97 -4.91
CA ALA A 1079 8.15 -31.76 -3.78
C ALA A 1079 7.36 -31.54 -2.48
N ASN A 1080 6.45 -30.56 -2.42
CA ASN A 1080 5.66 -30.24 -1.23
C ASN A 1080 4.19 -30.65 -1.38
N PRO A 1081 3.76 -31.78 -0.77
CA PRO A 1081 2.40 -32.30 -0.92
C PRO A 1081 1.32 -31.37 -0.38
N GLU A 1082 1.60 -30.56 0.64
CA GLU A 1082 0.61 -29.65 1.23
C GLU A 1082 0.38 -28.43 0.31
N VAL A 1083 1.42 -27.94 -0.36
CA VAL A 1083 1.27 -26.88 -1.38
C VAL A 1083 0.56 -27.43 -2.62
N LEU A 1084 0.87 -28.67 -3.03
CA LEU A 1084 0.16 -29.34 -4.12
C LEU A 1084 -1.35 -29.47 -3.86
N LYS A 1085 -1.79 -29.78 -2.63
CA LYS A 1085 -3.22 -29.84 -2.29
C LYS A 1085 -3.95 -28.52 -2.48
N LEU A 1086 -3.26 -27.39 -2.31
CA LEU A 1086 -3.82 -26.06 -2.53
C LEU A 1086 -3.75 -25.65 -4.01
N PHE A 1087 -2.69 -26.07 -4.72
CA PHE A 1087 -2.41 -25.64 -6.09
C PHE A 1087 -3.15 -26.48 -7.16
N LEU A 1088 -3.32 -27.79 -6.94
CA LEU A 1088 -3.95 -28.70 -7.89
C LEU A 1088 -5.43 -28.39 -8.17
N PRO A 1089 -6.28 -28.10 -7.16
CA PRO A 1089 -7.69 -27.76 -7.42
C PRO A 1089 -7.84 -26.52 -8.30
N VAL A 1090 -6.99 -25.52 -8.09
CA VAL A 1090 -6.97 -24.26 -8.84
C VAL A 1090 -6.63 -24.53 -10.30
N LEU A 1091 -5.55 -25.27 -10.55
CA LEU A 1091 -5.12 -25.67 -11.88
C LEU A 1091 -6.19 -26.49 -12.61
N LYS A 1092 -6.76 -27.50 -11.94
CA LYS A 1092 -7.80 -28.36 -12.53
C LYS A 1092 -9.07 -27.58 -12.86
N ALA A 1093 -9.47 -26.63 -12.01
CA ALA A 1093 -10.62 -25.77 -12.26
C ALA A 1093 -10.40 -24.88 -13.49
N ASP A 1094 -9.25 -24.21 -13.59
CA ASP A 1094 -8.93 -23.37 -14.75
C ASP A 1094 -8.82 -24.19 -16.04
N LEU A 1095 -8.18 -25.37 -15.97
CA LEU A 1095 -8.12 -26.29 -17.11
C LEU A 1095 -9.50 -26.77 -17.53
N HIS A 1096 -10.38 -27.10 -16.58
CA HIS A 1096 -11.76 -27.48 -16.85
C HIS A 1096 -12.50 -26.37 -17.62
N VAL A 1097 -12.29 -25.10 -17.26
CA VAL A 1097 -12.89 -23.97 -17.96
C VAL A 1097 -12.44 -23.91 -19.42
N VAL A 1098 -11.13 -24.01 -19.68
CA VAL A 1098 -10.59 -23.85 -21.05
C VAL A 1098 -10.74 -25.10 -21.91
N GLU A 1099 -10.85 -26.29 -21.30
CA GLU A 1099 -11.15 -27.54 -21.99
C GLU A 1099 -12.62 -27.62 -22.42
N ASN A 1100 -13.52 -26.99 -21.67
CA ASN A 1100 -14.94 -26.91 -22.01
C ASN A 1100 -15.33 -25.59 -22.70
N TYR A 1101 -14.37 -24.71 -22.97
CA TYR A 1101 -14.60 -23.49 -23.75
C TYR A 1101 -14.82 -23.84 -25.23
N LYS A 1102 -16.07 -23.68 -25.69
CA LYS A 1102 -16.47 -23.96 -27.07
C LYS A 1102 -16.54 -22.65 -27.86
N CYS A 1103 -15.67 -22.51 -28.85
CA CYS A 1103 -15.70 -21.41 -29.81
C CYS A 1103 -15.71 -22.01 -31.22
N SER A 1104 -16.61 -21.52 -32.08
CA SER A 1104 -16.64 -21.89 -33.49
C SER A 1104 -15.62 -21.06 -34.27
N LYS A 1105 -15.02 -21.63 -35.31
CA LYS A 1105 -14.16 -20.85 -36.21
C LYS A 1105 -15.00 -19.71 -36.82
N PRO A 1106 -14.56 -18.44 -36.74
CA PRO A 1106 -15.30 -17.34 -37.33
C PRO A 1106 -15.36 -17.48 -38.86
N GLU A 1107 -16.52 -17.18 -39.47
CA GLU A 1107 -16.69 -17.20 -40.93
C GLU A 1107 -15.91 -16.06 -41.62
N SER A 1108 -15.72 -14.95 -40.90
CA SER A 1108 -14.87 -13.83 -41.27
C SER A 1108 -14.21 -13.24 -40.02
N PRO A 1109 -12.99 -12.66 -40.12
CA PRO A 1109 -12.36 -12.01 -38.97
C PRO A 1109 -13.26 -10.91 -38.39
N PHE A 1110 -13.43 -10.89 -37.07
CA PHE A 1110 -14.27 -9.88 -36.39
C PHE A 1110 -13.43 -8.83 -35.65
N LEU A 1111 -12.14 -9.11 -35.42
CA LEU A 1111 -11.18 -8.12 -35.00
C LEU A 1111 -10.53 -7.47 -36.23
N THR A 1112 -10.24 -6.19 -36.14
CA THR A 1112 -9.44 -5.37 -37.04
C THR A 1112 -8.07 -5.03 -36.45
N CYS A 1113 -7.87 -5.20 -35.14
CA CYS A 1113 -6.63 -4.89 -34.45
C CYS A 1113 -5.52 -5.89 -34.79
N PRO A 1114 -4.23 -5.48 -34.77
CA PRO A 1114 -3.12 -6.41 -34.88
C PRO A 1114 -3.14 -7.51 -33.81
N VAL A 1115 -2.72 -8.72 -34.19
CA VAL A 1115 -2.57 -9.89 -33.32
C VAL A 1115 -1.13 -10.38 -33.38
N MET A 1116 -0.46 -10.41 -32.23
CA MET A 1116 0.89 -10.94 -32.10
C MET A 1116 0.88 -12.18 -31.22
N CYS A 1117 1.44 -13.26 -31.75
CA CYS A 1117 1.60 -14.51 -31.03
C CYS A 1117 3.05 -14.71 -30.58
N PHE A 1118 3.26 -15.02 -29.30
CA PHE A 1118 4.54 -15.49 -28.78
C PHE A 1118 4.46 -16.99 -28.48
N ASP A 1119 5.54 -17.74 -28.70
CA ASP A 1119 5.61 -19.13 -28.27
C ASP A 1119 7.05 -19.59 -27.97
N GLY A 1120 7.16 -20.66 -27.19
CA GLY A 1120 8.44 -21.26 -26.80
C GLY A 1120 8.94 -22.24 -27.85
N LYS A 1121 10.21 -22.14 -28.25
CA LYS A 1121 10.83 -23.07 -29.23
C LYS A 1121 10.88 -24.53 -28.74
N GLN A 1122 10.86 -24.73 -27.43
CA GLN A 1122 10.87 -26.05 -26.78
C GLN A 1122 9.53 -26.36 -26.10
N ASP A 1123 8.48 -25.59 -26.39
CA ASP A 1123 7.14 -25.89 -25.91
C ASP A 1123 6.46 -26.99 -26.74
N VAL A 1124 5.35 -27.51 -26.23
CA VAL A 1124 4.46 -28.35 -27.03
C VAL A 1124 3.95 -27.54 -28.24
N PRO A 1125 3.90 -28.13 -29.44
CA PRO A 1125 3.50 -27.38 -30.63
C PRO A 1125 2.07 -26.83 -30.52
N HIS A 1126 1.95 -25.50 -30.59
CA HIS A 1126 0.67 -24.82 -30.71
C HIS A 1126 0.35 -24.46 -32.16
N ASP A 1127 -0.92 -24.54 -32.52
CA ASP A 1127 -1.43 -24.01 -33.80
C ASP A 1127 -1.60 -22.49 -33.72
N LEU A 1128 -0.48 -21.78 -33.80
CA LEU A 1128 -0.46 -20.32 -33.74
C LEU A 1128 -1.09 -19.70 -35.00
N GLN A 1129 -0.99 -20.36 -36.15
CA GLN A 1129 -1.50 -19.84 -37.42
C GLN A 1129 -3.02 -19.73 -37.43
N ALA A 1130 -3.74 -20.57 -36.69
CA ALA A 1130 -5.19 -20.45 -36.54
C ALA A 1130 -5.64 -19.11 -35.93
N TRP A 1131 -4.77 -18.40 -35.20
CA TRP A 1131 -5.09 -17.05 -34.70
C TRP A 1131 -5.21 -16.00 -35.79
N LYS A 1132 -4.64 -16.24 -36.98
CA LYS A 1132 -4.82 -15.36 -38.14
C LYS A 1132 -6.28 -15.20 -38.54
N ASP A 1133 -7.10 -16.23 -38.32
CA ASP A 1133 -8.54 -16.17 -38.62
C ASP A 1133 -9.31 -15.21 -37.68
N ALA A 1134 -8.72 -14.80 -36.56
CA ALA A 1134 -9.37 -13.93 -35.58
C ALA A 1134 -9.39 -12.45 -36.00
N THR A 1135 -8.40 -12.01 -36.80
CA THR A 1135 -8.21 -10.60 -37.15
C THR A 1135 -8.04 -10.36 -38.65
N SER A 1136 -8.53 -9.23 -39.15
CA SER A 1136 -8.18 -8.69 -40.46
C SER A 1136 -6.96 -7.77 -40.43
N GLY A 1137 -6.45 -7.45 -39.24
CA GLY A 1137 -5.23 -6.66 -39.02
C GLY A 1137 -3.94 -7.45 -39.22
N GLU A 1138 -2.81 -6.85 -38.89
CA GLU A 1138 -1.51 -7.51 -39.00
C GLU A 1138 -1.41 -8.72 -38.05
N PHE A 1139 -0.91 -9.84 -38.55
CA PHE A 1139 -0.69 -11.06 -37.77
C PHE A 1139 0.79 -11.43 -37.76
N THR A 1140 1.38 -11.50 -36.56
CA THR A 1140 2.80 -11.80 -36.36
C THR A 1140 3.02 -12.94 -35.38
N VAL A 1141 4.10 -13.70 -35.57
CA VAL A 1141 4.48 -14.82 -34.68
C VAL A 1141 5.94 -14.71 -34.32
N GLN A 1142 6.25 -14.75 -33.02
CA GLN A 1142 7.60 -14.66 -32.48
C GLN A 1142 7.92 -15.88 -31.60
N MET A 1143 8.91 -16.66 -32.03
CA MET A 1143 9.39 -17.85 -31.31
C MET A 1143 10.59 -17.49 -30.40
N LEU A 1144 10.44 -17.68 -29.09
CA LEU A 1144 11.47 -17.39 -28.09
C LEU A 1144 12.10 -18.68 -27.53
N PRO A 1145 13.37 -18.67 -27.08
CA PRO A 1145 13.99 -19.84 -26.48
C PRO A 1145 13.35 -20.17 -25.12
N GLY A 1146 12.88 -21.39 -24.93
CA GLY A 1146 12.30 -21.92 -23.69
C GLY A 1146 11.15 -22.89 -23.95
N SER A 1147 10.75 -23.63 -22.91
CA SER A 1147 9.53 -24.45 -22.91
C SER A 1147 8.30 -23.60 -22.61
N HIS A 1148 7.18 -24.18 -22.17
CA HIS A 1148 5.91 -23.47 -21.93
C HIS A 1148 6.04 -22.15 -21.16
N PHE A 1149 6.87 -22.12 -20.13
CA PHE A 1149 7.07 -20.93 -19.29
C PHE A 1149 8.28 -20.08 -19.70
N TYR A 1150 8.62 -20.05 -20.99
CA TYR A 1150 9.71 -19.24 -21.55
C TYR A 1150 9.61 -17.76 -21.17
N LEU A 1151 8.40 -17.21 -20.98
CA LEU A 1151 8.19 -15.82 -20.58
C LEU A 1151 8.75 -15.46 -19.20
N LYS A 1152 9.03 -16.45 -18.33
CA LYS A 1152 9.63 -16.21 -17.01
C LYS A 1152 11.15 -16.02 -17.05
N ASP A 1153 11.78 -16.36 -18.17
CA ASP A 1153 13.20 -16.05 -18.40
C ASP A 1153 13.34 -14.53 -18.57
N SER A 1154 14.24 -13.90 -17.83
CA SER A 1154 14.37 -12.44 -17.80
C SER A 1154 14.75 -11.83 -19.16
N CYS A 1155 15.49 -12.56 -20.01
CA CYS A 1155 15.80 -12.10 -21.36
C CYS A 1155 14.54 -12.11 -22.23
N ASN A 1156 13.73 -13.17 -22.15
CA ASN A 1156 12.48 -13.25 -22.90
C ASN A 1156 11.42 -12.28 -22.39
N GLU A 1157 11.31 -12.11 -21.07
CA GLU A 1157 10.41 -11.14 -20.43
C GLU A 1157 10.71 -9.75 -20.99
N LYS A 1158 11.98 -9.32 -20.98
CA LYS A 1158 12.39 -8.05 -21.56
C LYS A 1158 12.01 -7.92 -23.03
N VAL A 1159 12.28 -8.94 -23.86
CA VAL A 1159 11.92 -8.92 -25.28
C VAL A 1159 10.41 -8.75 -25.46
N ILE A 1160 9.58 -9.48 -24.71
CA ILE A 1160 8.12 -9.37 -24.77
C ILE A 1160 7.68 -7.95 -24.41
N LEU A 1161 8.23 -7.37 -23.32
CA LEU A 1161 7.90 -6.01 -22.91
C LEU A 1161 8.29 -4.97 -23.97
N ASP A 1162 9.50 -5.07 -24.54
CA ASP A 1162 9.98 -4.18 -25.60
C ASP A 1162 9.07 -4.26 -26.84
N PHE A 1163 8.60 -5.47 -27.20
CA PHE A 1163 7.64 -5.64 -28.29
C PHE A 1163 6.29 -4.98 -27.98
N ILE A 1164 5.76 -5.17 -26.78
CA ILE A 1164 4.49 -4.56 -26.36
C ILE A 1164 4.61 -3.04 -26.40
N THR A 1165 5.65 -2.47 -25.78
CA THR A 1165 5.87 -1.01 -25.75
C THR A 1165 5.93 -0.44 -27.16
N LYS A 1166 6.77 -1.01 -28.02
CA LYS A 1166 6.93 -0.54 -29.40
C LYS A 1166 5.60 -0.50 -30.17
N HIS A 1167 4.76 -1.54 -30.04
CA HIS A 1167 3.51 -1.63 -30.78
C HIS A 1167 2.40 -0.73 -30.22
N LEU A 1168 2.43 -0.45 -28.91
CA LEU A 1168 1.48 0.50 -28.31
C LEU A 1168 1.86 1.95 -28.61
N GLU A 1169 3.15 2.28 -28.66
CA GLU A 1169 3.63 3.61 -29.09
C GLU A 1169 3.30 3.89 -30.58
N THR A 1170 3.39 2.88 -31.45
CA THR A 1170 3.02 3.07 -32.87
C THR A 1170 1.52 3.23 -33.06
N ALA A 1171 0.70 2.52 -32.28
CA ALA A 1171 -0.75 2.64 -32.35
C ALA A 1171 -1.28 4.00 -31.86
N GLU A 1172 -0.57 4.67 -30.94
CA GLU A 1172 -0.91 6.01 -30.46
C GLU A 1172 -0.82 7.07 -31.58
N SER A 1173 0.12 6.91 -32.52
CA SER A 1173 0.27 7.81 -33.67
C SER A 1173 -0.79 7.66 -34.75
N ASP A 1174 -1.54 6.55 -34.77
CA ASP A 1174 -2.63 6.29 -35.73
C ASP A 1174 -4.03 6.55 -35.12
N TYR A 1175 -4.11 6.71 -33.79
CA TYR A 1175 -5.36 6.91 -33.04
C TYR A 1175 -5.65 8.39 -32.71
N LEU A 1176 -4.60 9.24 -32.68
CA LEU A 1176 -4.66 10.70 -32.69
C LEU A 1176 -4.74 11.22 -34.13
#